data_AF-A0A845DET9-F1
#
_entry.id   AF-A0A845DET9-F1
#
_cell.length_a   1.000
_cell.length_b   1.000
_cell.length_c   1.000
_cell.angle_alpha   90.00
_cell.angle_beta   90.00
_cell.angle_gamma   90.00
#
_symmetry.space_group_name_H-M   'P 1'
#
loop_
_entity.id
_entity.type
_entity.pdbx_description
1 polymer ?
#
loop_
_entity_poly.entity_id
_entity_poly.type
_entity_poly.pdbx_seq_one_letter_code
_entity_poly.pdbx_strand_id
1 'polypeptide(L)'
;MSKAPWYGPAKPVWAAVQQMQAVGLPLVWFAVAMALLLLPQAAQAHALLVRADPQPNSELTQPPGAIEFWFSEPLEKTFTGARILHTSGTEIPTGDPRIDPDDPTHLTLPIESIEPGVYTVVWQTLSSVDGHEWVGSFPLTILNPDGTRPGGTAVEVTFYRQQGLPSLTDSLLRWISLLGAALLVGPLSLHWLLNRPESKNSPGPPVETVIGSTAIVGLLLLIVAGWLQFLVQSLRLVGLDGFLDLLLATRPGRLLLIRQTLLAGVFPLLFPKGWSTVLFRQAVPAGVVHRLWRILFVLYVLLIVLLIVFGLGGTLFHGPNLWILAAAIISICSAWSGLLFGDVHNGRRALQPRAWAALLTAAALFTFSASSHAAAAPGSGWAVAVDFIHLIAAAVWAGGLIFLAFLLLLLHRRQAVPDPDRMVLLLKRFSFSAQIAVFMLALTGLFSSFVQLPEPASLFYTTYGRVLLIKLAIVAAIIALAYLNNRAVQRAEETLTSQRKLRRFSRRVAAEAGITALLFIAVAVLVQTPTPNLPPQTAPAAPSLPFNEMAYDGDLAVHLQVTPNQVGHNRYWVHLSRPDSSDIGEVQLVRLFFSHESGDTGQARLDLTDLGEDAFAAEGAFLNRDGEWNLSVYVRRRGMNDILAEIAVPVPSNETVQQISRSPWRNPVPRLPAESVVGALLITLSSVPLLWRRSLLRASRPLALILFVAAFFFLFSGVLLALTSLL
;
A
#
# COMPACT_ATOMS: atom_id res chain seq x y z
N MET A 1 -13.58 65.79 47.16
CA MET A 1 -13.87 66.31 45.81
C MET A 1 -12.62 66.06 44.94
N SER A 2 -12.49 64.91 44.26
CA SER A 2 -13.05 64.52 42.95
C SER A 2 -12.46 65.27 41.76
N LYS A 3 -11.68 64.56 40.91
CA LYS A 3 -12.02 64.26 39.51
C LYS A 3 -10.95 63.35 38.88
N ALA A 4 -11.42 62.24 38.29
CA ALA A 4 -10.66 61.39 37.38
C ALA A 4 -10.41 62.10 36.04
N PRO A 5 -9.54 61.54 35.18
CA PRO A 5 -10.08 61.07 33.91
C PRO A 5 -9.66 59.62 33.57
N TRP A 6 -10.68 58.88 33.16
CA TRP A 6 -10.60 57.64 32.40
C TRP A 6 -10.02 57.92 31.01
N TYR A 7 -8.98 57.18 30.60
CA TYR A 7 -8.77 56.69 29.22
C TYR A 7 -7.61 55.69 29.28
N GLY A 8 -7.91 54.39 29.37
CA GLY A 8 -6.94 53.35 29.03
C GLY A 8 -6.79 53.31 27.50
N PRO A 9 -5.58 53.18 26.93
CA PRO A 9 -5.44 52.99 25.50
C PRO A 9 -6.11 51.67 25.12
N ALA A 10 -7.15 51.75 24.29
CA ALA A 10 -7.72 50.60 23.62
C ALA A 10 -6.58 49.85 22.92
N LYS A 11 -6.27 48.63 23.37
CA LYS A 11 -5.38 47.74 22.63
C LYS A 11 -6.07 47.50 21.29
N PRO A 12 -5.46 47.89 20.15
CA PRO A 12 -6.16 47.81 18.88
C PRO A 12 -6.37 46.34 18.55
N VAL A 13 -7.53 46.03 17.97
CA VAL A 13 -7.93 44.74 17.40
C VAL A 13 -6.81 44.13 16.51
N TRP A 14 -5.92 44.98 15.98
CA TRP A 14 -4.69 44.62 15.26
C TRP A 14 -3.65 43.81 16.05
N ALA A 15 -3.61 43.90 17.38
CA ALA A 15 -2.76 43.05 18.21
C ALA A 15 -3.27 41.60 18.30
N ALA A 16 -4.58 41.39 18.21
CA ALA A 16 -5.20 40.06 18.15
C ALA A 16 -5.05 39.44 16.75
N VAL A 17 -5.15 40.26 15.68
CA VAL A 17 -4.87 39.84 14.29
C VAL A 17 -3.39 39.46 14.11
N GLN A 18 -2.44 40.19 14.70
CA GLN A 18 -1.02 39.83 14.71
C GLN A 18 -0.69 38.59 15.57
N GLN A 19 -1.45 38.31 16.64
CA GLN A 19 -1.34 37.08 17.44
C GLN A 19 -1.73 35.82 16.65
N MET A 20 -2.71 35.91 15.73
CA MET A 20 -3.08 34.81 14.84
C MET A 20 -2.05 34.57 13.73
N GLN A 21 -1.32 35.60 13.29
CA GLN A 21 -0.40 35.53 12.14
C GLN A 21 0.93 34.79 12.41
N ALA A 22 1.46 34.80 13.64
CA ALA A 22 2.81 34.28 13.91
C ALA A 22 2.88 32.78 14.29
N VAL A 23 1.78 32.19 14.78
CA VAL A 23 1.71 30.77 15.18
C VAL A 23 0.49 30.08 14.58
N GLY A 24 -0.63 30.80 14.42
CA GLY A 24 -1.85 30.27 13.84
C GLY A 24 -1.73 30.06 12.33
N LEU A 25 -1.27 31.06 11.59
CA LEU A 25 -1.20 30.99 10.12
C LEU A 25 -0.35 29.82 9.59
N PRO A 26 0.86 29.52 10.13
CA PRO A 26 1.66 28.39 9.65
C PRO A 26 1.11 27.02 10.05
N LEU A 27 0.50 26.91 11.24
CA LEU A 27 -0.15 25.68 11.71
C LEU A 27 -1.45 25.42 10.93
N VAL A 28 -2.17 26.49 10.57
CA VAL A 28 -3.32 26.47 9.66
C VAL A 28 -2.86 26.07 8.27
N TRP A 29 -1.76 26.61 7.73
CA TRP A 29 -1.23 26.17 6.43
C TRP A 29 -0.72 24.72 6.45
N PHE A 30 -0.10 24.26 7.54
CA PHE A 30 0.26 22.84 7.71
C PHE A 30 -0.98 21.95 7.80
N ALA A 31 -1.99 22.36 8.57
CA ALA A 31 -3.26 21.64 8.68
C ALA A 31 -4.03 21.64 7.34
N VAL A 32 -4.00 22.74 6.59
CA VAL A 32 -4.56 22.84 5.24
C VAL A 32 -3.78 21.95 4.28
N ALA A 33 -2.44 21.99 4.27
CA ALA A 33 -1.61 21.10 3.46
C ALA A 33 -1.87 19.62 3.79
N MET A 34 -2.03 19.28 5.07
CA MET A 34 -2.30 17.92 5.51
C MET A 34 -3.74 17.48 5.22
N ALA A 35 -4.73 18.37 5.40
CA ALA A 35 -6.12 18.13 5.00
C ALA A 35 -6.24 17.94 3.48
N LEU A 36 -5.48 18.71 2.70
CA LEU A 36 -5.40 18.60 1.26
C LEU A 36 -4.69 17.31 0.80
N LEU A 37 -3.69 16.83 1.55
CA LEU A 37 -3.04 15.53 1.34
C LEU A 37 -3.93 14.34 1.74
N LEU A 38 -4.87 14.56 2.65
CA LEU A 38 -5.86 13.59 3.14
C LEU A 38 -7.17 13.64 2.34
N LEU A 39 -7.29 14.51 1.33
CA LEU A 39 -8.45 14.50 0.44
C LEU A 39 -8.58 13.11 -0.20
N PRO A 40 -9.76 12.47 -0.12
CA PRO A 40 -9.95 11.13 -0.64
C PRO A 40 -9.76 11.16 -2.16
N GLN A 41 -8.60 10.67 -2.61
CA GLN A 41 -8.42 10.27 -3.99
C GLN A 41 -8.94 8.84 -4.07
N ALA A 42 -10.19 8.69 -4.50
CA ALA A 42 -10.71 7.40 -4.93
C ALA A 42 -9.84 6.96 -6.11
N ALA A 43 -8.89 6.09 -5.84
CA ALA A 43 -8.06 5.44 -6.84
C ALA A 43 -8.03 3.97 -6.47
N GLN A 44 -8.37 3.11 -7.40
CA GLN A 44 -8.11 1.69 -7.31
C GLN A 44 -6.62 1.44 -7.54
N ALA A 45 -6.07 0.47 -6.80
CA ALA A 45 -4.77 -0.10 -7.08
C ALA A 45 -4.78 -0.72 -8.48
N HIS A 46 -3.80 -0.38 -9.32
CA HIS A 46 -3.54 -0.94 -10.63
C HIS A 46 -4.57 -0.58 -11.72
N ALA A 47 -4.10 -0.50 -12.96
CA ALA A 47 -4.94 -0.40 -14.14
C ALA A 47 -5.45 -1.80 -14.54
N LEU A 48 -6.48 -2.27 -13.84
CA LEU A 48 -7.12 -3.57 -14.07
C LEU A 48 -8.01 -3.48 -15.31
N LEU A 49 -8.05 -4.53 -16.13
CA LEU A 49 -8.95 -4.59 -17.28
C LEU A 49 -10.40 -4.70 -16.79
N VAL A 50 -11.24 -3.72 -17.13
CA VAL A 50 -12.67 -3.67 -16.79
C VAL A 50 -13.50 -4.29 -17.90
N ARG A 51 -13.19 -3.96 -19.16
CA ARG A 51 -13.80 -4.58 -20.35
C ARG A 51 -12.86 -4.49 -21.56
N ALA A 52 -13.08 -5.33 -22.54
CA ALA A 52 -12.43 -5.26 -23.85
C ALA A 52 -13.45 -5.47 -24.97
N ASP A 53 -13.16 -4.91 -26.14
CA ASP A 53 -13.89 -5.16 -27.38
C ASP A 53 -12.88 -5.48 -28.49
N PRO A 54 -12.90 -6.68 -29.10
CA PRO A 54 -13.81 -7.80 -28.86
C PRO A 54 -13.76 -8.35 -27.43
N GLN A 55 -14.88 -8.93 -26.97
CA GLN A 55 -14.95 -9.48 -25.61
C GLN A 55 -13.94 -10.62 -25.41
N PRO A 56 -13.37 -10.77 -24.19
CA PRO A 56 -12.49 -11.88 -23.88
C PRO A 56 -13.14 -13.24 -24.15
N ASN A 57 -12.39 -14.15 -24.80
CA ASN A 57 -12.85 -15.49 -25.20
C ASN A 57 -13.92 -15.51 -26.30
N SER A 58 -14.14 -14.40 -27.01
CA SER A 58 -15.12 -14.36 -28.10
C SER A 58 -14.65 -15.07 -29.37
N GLU A 59 -15.63 -15.57 -30.14
CA GLU A 59 -15.44 -16.08 -31.50
C GLU A 59 -16.04 -15.09 -32.50
N LEU A 60 -15.24 -14.65 -33.46
CA LEU A 60 -15.61 -13.62 -34.41
C LEU A 60 -15.79 -14.19 -35.81
N THR A 61 -16.89 -13.85 -36.46
CA THR A 61 -17.14 -14.20 -37.87
C THR A 61 -16.39 -13.29 -38.85
N GLN A 62 -15.88 -12.14 -38.37
CA GLN A 62 -15.11 -11.19 -39.17
C GLN A 62 -13.89 -10.68 -38.38
N PRO A 63 -12.74 -10.46 -39.05
CA PRO A 63 -11.57 -9.84 -38.45
C PRO A 63 -11.90 -8.45 -37.85
N PRO A 64 -11.53 -8.17 -36.59
CA PRO A 64 -11.68 -6.84 -36.01
C PRO A 64 -10.60 -5.88 -36.52
N GLY A 65 -10.95 -4.60 -36.68
CA GLY A 65 -10.00 -3.56 -37.10
C GLY A 65 -9.10 -3.04 -35.97
N ALA A 66 -9.49 -3.28 -34.71
CA ALA A 66 -8.72 -2.94 -33.52
C ALA A 66 -9.17 -3.80 -32.33
N ILE A 67 -8.37 -3.80 -31.27
CA ILE A 67 -8.80 -4.24 -29.94
C ILE A 67 -8.83 -3.02 -29.02
N GLU A 68 -9.98 -2.78 -28.41
CA GLU A 68 -10.22 -1.71 -27.46
C GLU A 68 -10.23 -2.27 -26.03
N PHE A 69 -9.56 -1.58 -25.11
CA PHE A 69 -9.46 -1.97 -23.70
C PHE A 69 -9.84 -0.79 -22.81
N TRP A 70 -10.69 -1.04 -21.81
CA TRP A 70 -11.02 -0.06 -20.79
C TRP A 70 -10.52 -0.54 -19.45
N PHE A 71 -9.76 0.30 -18.76
CA PHE A 71 -9.13 -0.01 -17.49
C PHE A 71 -9.78 0.73 -16.33
N SER A 72 -9.50 0.27 -15.11
CA SER A 72 -9.98 0.90 -13.88
C SER A 72 -9.28 2.22 -13.56
N GLU A 73 -8.12 2.48 -14.17
CA GLU A 73 -7.26 3.63 -13.85
C GLU A 73 -6.62 4.24 -15.11
N PRO A 74 -6.29 5.55 -15.09
CA PRO A 74 -5.58 6.22 -16.18
C PRO A 74 -4.19 5.66 -16.44
N LEU A 75 -3.87 5.46 -17.72
CA LEU A 75 -2.67 4.77 -18.20
C LEU A 75 -1.49 5.72 -18.47
N GLU A 76 -0.27 5.25 -18.20
CA GLU A 76 0.99 5.87 -18.65
C GLU A 76 1.27 5.42 -20.10
N LYS A 77 1.66 6.36 -20.97
CA LYS A 77 1.69 6.18 -22.43
C LYS A 77 2.85 5.36 -22.95
N THR A 78 4.03 5.49 -22.34
CA THR A 78 5.26 4.91 -22.87
C THR A 78 5.33 3.40 -22.64
N PHE A 79 4.77 2.90 -21.53
CA PHE A 79 4.88 1.49 -21.14
C PHE A 79 3.60 0.68 -21.34
N THR A 80 2.46 1.34 -21.52
CA THR A 80 1.21 0.63 -21.77
C THR A 80 1.13 0.19 -23.22
N GLY A 81 0.88 -1.10 -23.43
CA GLY A 81 0.78 -1.67 -24.76
C GLY A 81 0.09 -3.03 -24.76
N ALA A 82 -0.16 -3.53 -25.96
CA ALA A 82 -0.72 -4.84 -26.17
C ALA A 82 -0.16 -5.46 -27.44
N ARG A 83 -0.15 -6.79 -27.49
CA ARG A 83 0.29 -7.60 -28.62
C ARG A 83 -0.62 -8.80 -28.77
N ILE A 84 -0.64 -9.37 -29.96
CA ILE A 84 -1.49 -10.51 -30.28
C ILE A 84 -0.60 -11.66 -30.76
N LEU A 85 -0.76 -12.83 -30.16
CA LEU A 85 -0.01 -14.04 -30.48
C LEU A 85 -0.92 -15.04 -31.19
N HIS A 86 -0.45 -15.65 -32.27
CA HIS A 86 -1.10 -16.79 -32.91
C HIS A 86 -0.88 -18.08 -32.10
N THR A 87 -1.64 -19.16 -32.34
CA THR A 87 -1.47 -20.47 -31.67
C THR A 87 -0.06 -21.06 -31.82
N SER A 88 0.69 -20.67 -32.86
CA SER A 88 2.12 -21.02 -33.05
C SER A 88 3.09 -20.23 -32.15
N GLY A 89 2.61 -19.26 -31.36
CA GLY A 89 3.43 -18.36 -30.55
C GLY A 89 4.03 -17.16 -31.31
N THR A 90 3.76 -17.03 -32.61
CA THR A 90 4.20 -15.89 -33.43
C THR A 90 3.31 -14.66 -33.19
N GLU A 91 3.95 -13.52 -32.98
CA GLU A 91 3.27 -12.22 -32.87
C GLU A 91 2.79 -11.74 -34.24
N ILE A 92 1.54 -11.27 -34.32
CA ILE A 92 0.98 -10.73 -35.57
C ILE A 92 1.21 -9.21 -35.66
N PRO A 93 1.27 -8.64 -36.88
CA PRO A 93 1.46 -7.21 -37.06
C PRO A 93 0.31 -6.38 -36.50
N THR A 94 0.63 -5.40 -35.66
CA THR A 94 -0.31 -4.43 -35.08
C THR A 94 0.26 -3.02 -35.24
N GLY A 95 -0.61 -2.01 -35.30
CA GLY A 95 -0.19 -0.62 -35.23
C GLY A 95 0.21 -0.21 -33.80
N ASP A 96 0.76 1.00 -33.66
CA ASP A 96 1.14 1.54 -32.35
C ASP A 96 -0.09 1.66 -31.42
N PRO A 97 -0.02 1.16 -30.17
CA PRO A 97 -1.07 1.35 -29.18
C PRO A 97 -1.33 2.84 -28.92
N ARG A 98 -2.60 3.23 -28.79
CA ARG A 98 -3.00 4.62 -28.56
C ARG A 98 -3.89 4.72 -27.34
N ILE A 99 -3.54 5.61 -26.43
CA ILE A 99 -4.41 6.00 -25.31
C ILE A 99 -5.25 7.20 -25.75
N ASP A 100 -6.55 7.11 -25.53
CA ASP A 100 -7.49 8.18 -25.84
C ASP A 100 -7.16 9.44 -25.00
N PRO A 101 -6.94 10.60 -25.63
CA PRO A 101 -6.66 11.84 -24.92
C PRO A 101 -7.83 12.35 -24.07
N ASP A 102 -9.07 12.00 -24.44
CA ASP A 102 -10.29 12.41 -23.75
C ASP A 102 -10.74 11.36 -22.69
N ASP A 103 -10.34 10.09 -22.86
CA ASP A 103 -10.49 9.02 -21.88
C ASP A 103 -9.15 8.30 -21.60
N PRO A 104 -8.35 8.74 -20.62
CA PRO A 104 -7.03 8.16 -20.37
C PRO A 104 -7.08 6.74 -19.80
N THR A 105 -8.27 6.16 -19.60
CA THR A 105 -8.47 4.75 -19.22
C THR A 105 -8.69 3.83 -20.43
N HIS A 106 -8.82 4.40 -21.63
CA HIS A 106 -9.11 3.69 -22.87
C HIS A 106 -7.84 3.54 -23.72
N LEU A 107 -7.50 2.29 -24.05
CA LEU A 107 -6.39 1.91 -24.93
C LEU A 107 -6.96 1.26 -26.20
N THR A 108 -6.50 1.71 -27.36
CA THR A 108 -6.78 1.11 -28.66
C THR A 108 -5.52 0.48 -29.22
N LEU A 109 -5.59 -0.80 -29.59
CA LEU A 109 -4.56 -1.51 -30.35
C LEU A 109 -5.05 -1.71 -31.79
N PRO A 110 -4.58 -0.92 -32.77
CA PRO A 110 -4.95 -1.11 -34.17
C PRO A 110 -4.42 -2.45 -34.71
N ILE A 111 -5.26 -3.18 -35.46
CA ILE A 111 -4.86 -4.42 -36.13
C ILE A 111 -4.63 -4.09 -37.61
N GLU A 112 -3.46 -4.43 -38.14
CA GLU A 112 -3.15 -4.21 -39.56
C GLU A 112 -3.79 -5.29 -40.44
N SER A 113 -3.56 -6.55 -40.09
CA SER A 113 -4.13 -7.71 -40.77
C SER A 113 -4.18 -8.90 -39.82
N ILE A 114 -5.28 -9.64 -39.84
CA ILE A 114 -5.46 -10.86 -39.05
C ILE A 114 -6.33 -11.86 -39.83
N GLU A 115 -5.86 -13.09 -39.92
CA GLU A 115 -6.52 -14.18 -40.64
C GLU A 115 -7.43 -14.99 -39.69
N PRO A 116 -8.29 -15.88 -40.21
CA PRO A 116 -8.95 -16.89 -39.38
C PRO A 116 -7.93 -17.72 -38.58
N GLY A 117 -8.14 -17.83 -37.28
CA GLY A 117 -7.19 -18.49 -36.37
C GLY A 117 -7.55 -18.36 -34.90
N VAL A 118 -6.81 -19.08 -34.05
CA VAL A 118 -6.88 -18.94 -32.59
C VAL A 118 -5.72 -18.07 -32.12
N TYR A 119 -6.05 -16.99 -31.41
CA TYR A 119 -5.14 -15.97 -30.98
C TYR A 119 -5.16 -15.79 -29.46
N THR A 120 -4.09 -15.23 -28.92
CA THR A 120 -3.96 -14.80 -27.53
C THR A 120 -3.61 -13.33 -27.50
N VAL A 121 -4.53 -12.53 -27.00
CA VAL A 121 -4.32 -11.10 -26.77
C VAL A 121 -3.59 -10.95 -25.44
N VAL A 122 -2.45 -10.28 -25.46
CA VAL A 122 -1.62 -10.02 -24.27
C VAL A 122 -1.50 -8.51 -24.10
N TRP A 123 -1.80 -7.99 -22.93
CA TRP A 123 -1.63 -6.59 -22.62
C TRP A 123 -0.76 -6.39 -21.40
N GLN A 124 -0.09 -5.25 -21.37
CA GLN A 124 0.71 -4.75 -20.26
C GLN A 124 0.35 -3.29 -20.05
N THR A 125 0.06 -2.91 -18.81
CA THR A 125 -0.32 -1.55 -18.43
C THR A 125 0.57 -1.02 -17.33
N LEU A 126 0.80 0.28 -17.33
CA LEU A 126 1.37 1.02 -16.21
C LEU A 126 0.37 2.08 -15.78
N SER A 127 -0.10 2.01 -14.53
CA SER A 127 -1.01 3.03 -14.01
C SER A 127 -0.25 4.32 -13.70
N SER A 128 -0.74 5.45 -14.21
CA SER A 128 -0.19 6.78 -13.89
C SER A 128 -0.44 7.20 -12.43
N VAL A 129 -1.38 6.52 -11.77
CA VAL A 129 -1.86 6.85 -10.42
C VAL A 129 -1.10 6.12 -9.33
N ASP A 130 -0.75 4.85 -9.51
CA ASP A 130 0.03 4.10 -8.51
C ASP A 130 1.42 3.68 -8.99
N GLY A 131 1.71 3.84 -10.29
CA GLY A 131 2.99 3.49 -10.90
C GLY A 131 3.29 1.99 -10.88
N HIS A 132 2.28 1.14 -10.71
CA HIS A 132 2.42 -0.31 -10.79
C HIS A 132 2.07 -0.82 -12.18
N GLU A 133 2.82 -1.85 -12.56
CA GLU A 133 2.59 -2.61 -13.76
C GLU A 133 1.49 -3.67 -13.55
N TRP A 134 0.65 -3.87 -14.54
CA TRP A 134 -0.26 -5.00 -14.63
C TRP A 134 -0.13 -5.68 -15.99
N VAL A 135 -0.23 -7.01 -16.00
CA VAL A 135 -0.18 -7.81 -17.22
C VAL A 135 -1.35 -8.78 -17.21
N GLY A 136 -1.95 -9.01 -18.37
CA GLY A 136 -2.96 -10.04 -18.54
C GLY A 136 -3.03 -10.57 -19.97
N SER A 137 -3.82 -11.63 -20.14
CA SER A 137 -4.12 -12.19 -21.45
C SER A 137 -5.53 -12.76 -21.52
N PHE A 138 -6.07 -12.82 -22.73
CA PHE A 138 -7.29 -13.58 -23.04
C PHE A 138 -7.22 -14.18 -24.45
N PRO A 139 -7.89 -15.31 -24.69
CA PRO A 139 -7.98 -15.90 -26.03
C PRO A 139 -9.00 -15.15 -26.89
N LEU A 140 -8.73 -15.12 -28.20
CA LEU A 140 -9.62 -14.57 -29.23
C LEU A 140 -9.62 -15.54 -30.41
N THR A 141 -10.80 -15.89 -30.93
CA THR A 141 -10.90 -16.80 -32.09
C THR A 141 -11.54 -16.08 -33.26
N ILE A 142 -10.96 -16.20 -34.45
CA ILE A 142 -11.55 -15.71 -35.70
C ILE A 142 -11.95 -16.95 -36.52
N LEU A 143 -13.24 -17.08 -36.79
CA LEU A 143 -13.81 -18.22 -37.49
C LEU A 143 -13.37 -18.25 -38.96
N ASN A 144 -13.32 -19.45 -39.52
CA ASN A 144 -13.13 -19.63 -40.95
C ASN A 144 -14.30 -19.01 -41.73
N PRO A 145 -14.14 -18.68 -43.03
CA PRO A 145 -15.22 -18.12 -43.84
C PRO A 145 -16.48 -18.99 -43.93
N ASP A 146 -16.36 -20.29 -43.65
CA ASP A 146 -17.45 -21.26 -43.59
C ASP A 146 -18.13 -21.35 -42.20
N GLY A 147 -17.71 -20.54 -41.24
CA GLY A 147 -18.20 -20.51 -39.87
C GLY A 147 -17.61 -21.59 -38.96
N THR A 148 -16.69 -22.42 -39.45
CA THR A 148 -16.03 -23.44 -38.63
C THR A 148 -14.92 -22.85 -37.77
N ARG A 149 -14.69 -23.46 -36.61
CA ARG A 149 -13.59 -23.05 -35.70
C ARG A 149 -12.24 -23.53 -36.24
N PRO A 150 -11.23 -22.66 -36.39
CA PRO A 150 -9.88 -23.06 -36.76
C PRO A 150 -9.26 -23.99 -35.70
N GLY A 151 -8.42 -24.93 -36.12
CA GLY A 151 -7.69 -25.80 -35.21
C GLY A 151 -6.62 -25.05 -34.42
N GLY A 152 -6.41 -25.44 -33.16
CA GLY A 152 -5.37 -24.89 -32.28
C GLY A 152 -5.91 -24.46 -30.92
N THR A 153 -5.01 -24.27 -29.97
CA THR A 153 -5.33 -23.74 -28.63
C THR A 153 -4.62 -22.41 -28.43
N ALA A 154 -5.25 -21.49 -27.70
CA ALA A 154 -4.60 -20.25 -27.32
C ALA A 154 -3.31 -20.55 -26.54
N VAL A 155 -2.28 -19.75 -26.78
CA VAL A 155 -0.99 -19.89 -26.12
C VAL A 155 -1.15 -19.54 -24.66
N GLU A 156 -0.78 -20.45 -23.77
CA GLU A 156 -0.78 -20.17 -22.34
C GLU A 156 0.39 -19.22 -22.03
N VAL A 157 0.06 -17.95 -21.77
CA VAL A 157 1.06 -16.95 -21.39
C VAL A 157 1.24 -17.02 -19.88
N THR A 158 2.30 -17.71 -19.45
CA THR A 158 2.67 -17.76 -18.03
C THR A 158 3.31 -16.43 -17.64
N PHE A 159 2.55 -15.58 -16.94
CA PHE A 159 3.10 -14.41 -16.28
C PHE A 159 3.74 -14.85 -14.96
N TYR A 160 5.07 -14.86 -14.92
CA TYR A 160 5.77 -14.94 -13.64
C TYR A 160 5.62 -13.62 -12.89
N ARG A 161 4.45 -13.39 -12.27
CA ARG A 161 4.41 -12.48 -11.13
C ARG A 161 5.46 -13.00 -10.15
N GLN A 162 6.26 -12.14 -9.53
CA GLN A 162 6.96 -12.48 -8.30
C GLN A 162 5.91 -12.85 -7.23
N GLN A 163 5.39 -14.07 -7.28
CA GLN A 163 4.69 -14.71 -6.16
C GLN A 163 5.70 -15.16 -5.07
N GLY A 164 6.99 -15.06 -5.40
CA GLY A 164 8.10 -15.21 -4.47
C GLY A 164 8.47 -13.92 -3.75
N LEU A 165 9.61 -13.96 -3.08
CA LEU A 165 10.14 -12.80 -2.35
C LEU A 165 10.45 -11.65 -3.33
N PRO A 166 10.24 -10.39 -2.92
CA PRO A 166 10.66 -9.22 -3.68
C PRO A 166 12.17 -9.24 -3.94
N SER A 167 12.61 -8.46 -4.93
CA SER A 167 14.03 -8.39 -5.25
C SER A 167 14.87 -7.98 -4.03
N LEU A 168 16.08 -8.54 -3.91
CA LEU A 168 17.00 -8.22 -2.83
C LEU A 168 17.36 -6.72 -2.85
N THR A 169 17.51 -6.14 -4.03
CA THR A 169 17.82 -4.72 -4.21
C THR A 169 16.72 -3.84 -3.64
N ASP A 170 15.46 -4.12 -3.97
CA ASP A 170 14.34 -3.29 -3.51
C ASP A 170 14.13 -3.47 -2.00
N SER A 171 14.26 -4.71 -1.51
CA SER A 171 14.25 -5.03 -0.08
C SER A 171 15.35 -4.30 0.70
N LEU A 172 16.57 -4.26 0.16
CA LEU A 172 17.70 -3.57 0.78
C LEU A 172 17.49 -2.06 0.79
N LEU A 173 17.10 -1.46 -0.33
CA LEU A 173 16.85 -0.03 -0.41
C LEU A 173 15.69 0.37 0.52
N ARG A 174 14.64 -0.45 0.62
CA ARG A 174 13.53 -0.22 1.54
C ARG A 174 13.97 -0.35 3.00
N TRP A 175 14.81 -1.32 3.32
CA TRP A 175 15.42 -1.46 4.64
C TRP A 175 16.22 -0.20 5.03
N ILE A 176 17.02 0.35 4.09
CA ILE A 176 17.74 1.61 4.29
C ILE A 176 16.77 2.77 4.54
N SER A 177 15.67 2.88 3.78
CA SER A 177 14.66 3.92 4.01
C SER A 177 14.00 3.82 5.38
N LEU A 178 13.62 2.61 5.82
CA LEU A 178 13.02 2.37 7.14
C LEU A 178 13.99 2.71 8.27
N LEU A 179 15.26 2.33 8.12
CA LEU A 179 16.32 2.69 9.06
C LEU A 179 16.53 4.21 9.09
N GLY A 180 16.54 4.87 7.93
CA GLY A 180 16.64 6.32 7.82
C GLY A 180 15.50 7.05 8.52
N ALA A 181 14.26 6.61 8.31
CA ALA A 181 13.07 7.13 9.00
C ALA A 181 13.17 6.98 10.52
N ALA A 182 13.59 5.80 10.99
CA ALA A 182 13.78 5.53 12.42
C ALA A 182 14.86 6.44 13.03
N LEU A 183 16.02 6.58 12.36
CA LEU A 183 17.12 7.42 12.83
C LEU A 183 16.80 8.92 12.77
N LEU A 184 15.86 9.35 11.93
CA LEU A 184 15.39 10.73 11.89
C LEU A 184 14.36 11.01 12.99
N VAL A 185 13.30 10.20 13.08
CA VAL A 185 12.18 10.43 14.00
C VAL A 185 12.51 10.11 15.46
N GLY A 186 13.22 9.01 15.70
CA GLY A 186 13.54 8.53 17.04
C GLY A 186 14.24 9.58 17.91
N PRO A 187 15.40 10.12 17.52
CA PRO A 187 16.11 11.14 18.27
C PRO A 187 15.31 12.44 18.45
N LEU A 188 14.56 12.87 17.41
CA LEU A 188 13.72 14.07 17.47
C LEU A 188 12.58 13.93 18.49
N SER A 189 11.94 12.76 18.55
CA SER A 189 10.87 12.48 19.51
C SER A 189 11.38 12.50 20.96
N LEU A 190 12.56 11.92 21.20
CA LEU A 190 13.22 11.90 22.50
C LEU A 190 13.67 13.29 22.95
N HIS A 191 14.14 14.11 22.02
CA HIS A 191 14.49 15.49 22.30
C HIS A 191 13.29 16.30 22.82
N TRP A 192 12.13 16.17 22.15
CA TRP A 192 10.90 16.83 22.60
C TRP A 192 10.47 16.37 24.00
N LEU A 193 10.63 15.07 24.26
CA LEU A 193 10.42 14.49 25.58
C LEU A 193 11.44 14.96 26.61
N LEU A 194 12.56 15.61 26.28
CA LEU A 194 13.57 16.06 27.25
C LEU A 194 13.45 17.53 27.66
N ASN A 195 12.65 18.36 26.96
CA ASN A 195 12.57 19.80 27.20
C ASN A 195 12.12 20.13 28.65
N ARG A 196 13.09 20.52 29.49
CA ARG A 196 12.94 21.33 30.71
C ARG A 196 13.63 22.68 30.47
N PRO A 197 13.17 23.78 31.10
CA PRO A 197 13.91 25.04 31.06
C PRO A 197 15.33 24.79 31.57
N GLU A 198 16.31 25.22 30.77
CA GLU A 198 17.74 25.02 31.03
C GLU A 198 18.10 25.51 32.44
N SER A 199 18.52 24.57 33.30
CA SER A 199 19.29 24.95 34.49
C SER A 199 20.67 25.38 34.03
N LYS A 200 21.17 26.50 34.56
CA LYS A 200 22.50 27.06 34.27
C LYS A 200 23.68 26.07 34.47
N ASN A 201 23.47 24.94 35.17
CA ASN A 201 24.47 23.92 35.44
C ASN A 201 24.20 22.57 34.72
N SER A 202 23.53 22.60 33.57
CA SER A 202 23.23 21.41 32.77
C SER A 202 24.51 20.75 32.20
N PRO A 203 24.69 19.41 32.29
CA PRO A 203 25.86 18.77 31.69
C PRO A 203 25.77 18.80 30.15
N GLY A 204 26.66 19.61 29.56
CA GLY A 204 27.35 19.49 28.27
C GLY A 204 26.59 19.41 26.92
N PRO A 205 27.26 19.80 25.82
CA PRO A 205 26.81 19.65 24.42
C PRO A 205 26.64 18.22 23.82
N PRO A 206 27.14 17.08 24.38
CA PRO A 206 27.25 15.84 23.59
C PRO A 206 25.92 15.11 23.31
N VAL A 207 24.89 15.18 24.17
CA VAL A 207 23.60 14.50 23.90
C VAL A 207 22.86 15.19 22.75
N GLU A 208 22.82 16.52 22.73
CA GLU A 208 22.22 17.27 21.64
C GLU A 208 22.98 17.09 20.32
N THR A 209 24.32 17.07 20.37
CA THR A 209 25.13 16.74 19.19
C THR A 209 24.81 15.34 18.69
N VAL A 210 24.68 14.35 19.57
CA VAL A 210 24.36 12.97 19.17
C VAL A 210 22.96 12.87 18.57
N ILE A 211 21.97 13.59 19.11
CA ILE A 211 20.63 13.71 18.51
C ILE A 211 20.71 14.30 17.10
N GLY A 212 21.39 15.44 16.94
CA GLY A 212 21.53 16.10 15.64
C GLY A 212 22.29 15.24 14.61
N SER A 213 23.40 14.62 15.01
CA SER A 213 24.21 13.77 14.13
C SER A 213 23.47 12.51 13.70
N THR A 214 22.77 11.83 14.62
CA THR A 214 21.97 10.64 14.26
C THR A 214 20.79 10.99 13.37
N ALA A 215 20.11 12.12 13.62
CA ALA A 215 19.05 12.63 12.74
C ALA A 215 19.57 12.99 11.34
N ILE A 216 20.76 13.59 11.21
CA ILE A 216 21.39 13.84 9.90
C ILE A 216 21.65 12.54 9.15
N VAL A 217 22.20 11.51 9.82
CA VAL A 217 22.43 10.21 9.18
C VAL A 217 21.10 9.65 8.67
N GLY A 218 20.05 9.69 9.49
CA GLY A 218 18.71 9.27 9.07
C GLY A 218 18.17 10.03 7.86
N LEU A 219 18.35 11.36 7.87
CA LEU A 219 17.95 12.24 6.78
C LEU A 219 18.69 11.92 5.46
N LEU A 220 20.01 11.74 5.51
CA LEU A 220 20.82 11.40 4.33
C LEU A 220 20.45 10.02 3.78
N LEU A 221 20.23 9.03 4.65
CA LEU A 221 19.78 7.70 4.22
C LEU A 221 18.43 7.76 3.51
N LEU A 222 17.47 8.56 4.00
CA LEU A 222 16.17 8.74 3.33
C LEU A 222 16.30 9.41 1.96
N ILE A 223 17.15 10.44 1.85
CA ILE A 223 17.34 11.15 0.59
C ILE A 223 17.97 10.22 -0.45
N VAL A 224 19.09 9.59 -0.10
CA VAL A 224 19.84 8.70 -1.00
C VAL A 224 19.00 7.48 -1.38
N ALA A 225 18.38 6.80 -0.41
CA ALA A 225 17.57 5.62 -0.70
C ALA A 225 16.35 5.95 -1.57
N GLY A 226 15.70 7.11 -1.37
CA GLY A 226 14.56 7.52 -2.19
C GLY A 226 14.92 7.72 -3.66
N TRP A 227 16.04 8.40 -3.93
CA TRP A 227 16.52 8.57 -5.32
C TRP A 227 16.98 7.25 -5.94
N LEU A 228 17.70 6.41 -5.18
CA LEU A 228 18.14 5.11 -5.67
C LEU A 228 16.97 4.16 -5.97
N GLN A 229 15.93 4.14 -5.14
CA GLN A 229 14.72 3.35 -5.38
C GLN A 229 14.07 3.75 -6.71
N PHE A 230 13.90 5.05 -6.92
CA PHE A 230 13.27 5.54 -8.14
C PHE A 230 14.15 5.34 -9.37
N LEU A 231 15.47 5.48 -9.24
CA LEU A 231 16.41 5.15 -10.32
C LEU A 231 16.32 3.67 -10.70
N VAL A 232 16.28 2.76 -9.72
CA VAL A 232 16.13 1.32 -9.98
C VAL A 232 14.78 1.04 -10.65
N GLN A 233 13.71 1.70 -10.23
CA GLN A 233 12.39 1.59 -10.87
C GLN A 233 12.44 2.08 -12.33
N SER A 234 13.01 3.26 -12.57
CA SER A 234 13.17 3.83 -13.92
C SER A 234 13.99 2.91 -14.83
N LEU A 235 15.14 2.42 -14.35
CA LEU A 235 16.00 1.52 -15.12
C LEU A 235 15.30 0.23 -15.53
N ARG A 236 14.37 -0.27 -14.71
CA ARG A 236 13.59 -1.48 -15.01
C ARG A 236 12.46 -1.23 -16.00
N LEU A 237 11.82 -0.07 -15.92
CA LEU A 237 10.62 0.24 -16.71
C LEU A 237 10.94 0.94 -18.03
N VAL A 238 11.76 1.99 -18.00
CA VAL A 238 11.94 2.95 -19.11
C VAL A 238 13.42 3.30 -19.40
N GLY A 239 14.37 2.67 -18.69
CA GLY A 239 15.79 3.00 -18.80
C GLY A 239 16.13 4.36 -18.18
N LEU A 240 17.26 4.94 -18.60
CA LEU A 240 17.70 6.27 -18.15
C LEU A 240 17.01 7.40 -18.91
N ASP A 241 16.67 7.18 -20.18
CA ASP A 241 16.14 8.22 -21.06
C ASP A 241 14.71 8.63 -20.66
N GLY A 242 13.89 7.67 -20.20
CA GLY A 242 12.53 7.92 -19.70
C GLY A 242 12.45 8.36 -18.23
N PHE A 243 13.58 8.60 -17.55
CA PHE A 243 13.60 8.90 -16.12
C PHE A 243 12.77 10.14 -15.75
N LEU A 244 12.93 11.22 -16.53
CA LEU A 244 12.22 12.48 -16.28
C LEU A 244 10.72 12.35 -16.55
N ASP A 245 10.35 11.61 -17.60
CA ASP A 245 8.96 11.38 -17.95
C ASP A 245 8.27 10.56 -16.86
N LEU A 246 8.88 9.47 -16.41
CA LEU A 246 8.36 8.67 -15.29
C LEU A 246 8.25 9.51 -14.00
N LEU A 247 9.23 10.36 -13.71
CA LEU A 247 9.26 11.20 -12.51
C LEU A 247 8.13 12.23 -12.48
N LEU A 248 7.83 12.83 -13.63
CA LEU A 248 6.87 13.93 -13.73
C LEU A 248 5.45 13.45 -14.06
N ALA A 249 5.31 12.39 -14.86
CA ALA A 249 4.02 11.87 -15.30
C ALA A 249 3.32 11.04 -14.20
N THR A 250 4.09 10.27 -13.42
CA THR A 250 3.49 9.35 -12.44
C THR A 250 3.28 9.99 -11.07
N ARG A 251 2.27 9.54 -10.32
CA ARG A 251 2.08 9.97 -8.92
C ARG A 251 3.25 9.59 -8.00
N PRO A 252 3.83 8.36 -8.05
CA PRO A 252 4.98 8.04 -7.19
C PRO A 252 6.20 8.92 -7.45
N GLY A 253 6.48 9.26 -8.71
CA GLY A 253 7.56 10.20 -9.06
C GLY A 253 7.34 11.60 -8.48
N ARG A 254 6.11 12.12 -8.57
CA ARG A 254 5.74 13.42 -7.97
C ARG A 254 5.79 13.39 -6.44
N LEU A 255 5.32 12.31 -5.81
CA LEU A 255 5.41 12.12 -4.35
C LEU A 255 6.87 12.03 -3.87
N LEU A 256 7.75 11.42 -4.66
CA LEU A 256 9.19 11.43 -4.40
C LEU A 256 9.72 12.86 -4.41
N LEU A 257 9.42 13.66 -5.45
CA LEU A 257 9.86 15.06 -5.50
C LEU A 257 9.44 15.83 -4.24
N ILE A 258 8.16 15.74 -3.88
CA ILE A 258 7.63 16.36 -2.66
C ILE A 258 8.39 15.90 -1.41
N ARG A 259 8.59 14.58 -1.26
CA ARG A 259 9.33 14.00 -0.14
C ARG A 259 10.74 14.55 -0.05
N GLN A 260 11.47 14.56 -1.16
CA GLN A 260 12.87 15.00 -1.18
C GLN A 260 12.99 16.50 -0.90
N THR A 261 12.05 17.31 -1.38
CA THR A 261 11.96 18.73 -1.06
C THR A 261 11.70 18.93 0.44
N LEU A 262 10.71 18.23 1.03
CA LEU A 262 10.41 18.31 2.47
C LEU A 262 11.62 17.89 3.33
N LEU A 263 12.30 16.81 2.97
CA LEU A 263 13.50 16.32 3.66
C LEU A 263 14.66 17.32 3.55
N ALA A 264 14.93 17.88 2.37
CA ALA A 264 15.93 18.95 2.23
C ALA A 264 15.63 20.14 3.14
N GLY A 265 14.35 20.46 3.32
CA GLY A 265 13.88 21.49 4.25
C GLY A 265 14.16 21.19 5.73
N VAL A 266 14.36 19.93 6.14
CA VAL A 266 14.65 19.52 7.52
C VAL A 266 16.10 19.84 7.93
N PHE A 267 17.06 19.74 7.00
CA PHE A 267 18.49 19.90 7.29
C PHE A 267 18.86 21.16 8.09
N PRO A 268 18.48 22.38 7.67
CA PRO A 268 18.84 23.60 8.42
C PRO A 268 18.11 23.71 9.76
N LEU A 269 16.98 23.02 9.93
CA LEU A 269 16.21 23.01 11.18
C LEU A 269 16.90 22.20 12.28
N LEU A 270 17.72 21.21 11.91
CA LEU A 270 18.50 20.41 12.83
C LEU A 270 19.70 21.19 13.42
N PHE A 271 20.25 22.17 12.68
CA PHE A 271 21.41 22.98 13.09
C PHE A 271 21.20 24.50 12.87
N PRO A 272 20.28 25.15 13.61
CA PRO A 272 19.91 26.56 13.40
C PRO A 272 21.08 27.55 13.42
N LYS A 273 22.09 27.29 14.27
CA LYS A 273 23.21 28.20 14.58
C LYS A 273 24.53 27.80 13.93
N GLY A 274 24.59 26.68 13.20
CA GLY A 274 25.84 26.10 12.68
C GLY A 274 25.84 25.72 11.20
N TRP A 275 24.72 25.85 10.49
CA TRP A 275 24.66 25.53 9.06
C TRP A 275 25.57 26.46 8.22
N SER A 276 25.72 27.72 8.63
CA SER A 276 26.56 28.71 7.92
C SER A 276 28.05 28.40 8.04
N THR A 277 28.52 27.89 9.16
CA THR A 277 29.91 27.45 9.32
C THR A 277 30.21 26.16 8.55
N VAL A 278 29.21 25.28 8.37
CA VAL A 278 29.34 24.07 7.53
C VAL A 278 29.44 24.44 6.04
N LEU A 279 28.60 25.36 5.55
CA LEU A 279 28.59 25.75 4.14
C LEU A 279 29.71 26.73 3.77
N PHE A 280 29.99 27.72 4.62
CA PHE A 280 30.90 28.82 4.28
C PHE A 280 32.27 28.71 4.95
N ARG A 281 32.53 27.65 5.74
CA ARG A 281 33.77 27.40 6.52
C ARG A 281 34.22 28.53 7.46
N GLN A 282 33.46 29.63 7.55
CA GLN A 282 33.66 30.76 8.45
C GLN A 282 32.29 31.26 8.95
N ALA A 283 32.26 31.86 10.14
CA ALA A 283 31.06 32.50 10.65
C ALA A 283 30.79 33.78 9.83
N VAL A 284 29.72 33.78 9.02
CA VAL A 284 29.33 34.96 8.26
C VAL A 284 28.87 36.06 9.24
N PRO A 285 29.34 37.33 9.11
CA PRO A 285 28.97 38.41 10.02
C PRO A 285 27.45 38.60 10.07
N ALA A 286 26.87 38.74 11.28
CA ALA A 286 25.43 38.79 11.49
C ALA A 286 24.71 39.86 10.63
N GLY A 287 25.36 41.00 10.34
CA GLY A 287 24.80 42.04 9.48
C GLY A 287 24.79 41.73 7.98
N VAL A 288 25.70 40.88 7.50
CA VAL A 288 25.74 40.40 6.10
C VAL A 288 24.69 39.30 5.91
N VAL A 289 24.62 38.40 6.89
CA VAL A 289 23.54 37.42 7.03
C VAL A 289 22.20 38.15 6.93
N HIS A 290 21.94 39.14 7.79
CA HIS A 290 20.66 39.85 7.83
C HIS A 290 20.28 40.58 6.51
N ARG A 291 21.24 41.09 5.74
CA ARG A 291 21.00 41.75 4.45
C ARG A 291 20.68 40.78 3.32
N LEU A 292 21.49 39.73 3.16
CA LEU A 292 21.21 38.63 2.23
C LEU A 292 19.85 38.00 2.55
N TRP A 293 19.49 37.91 3.83
CA TRP A 293 18.20 37.40 4.30
C TRP A 293 16.99 38.26 3.93
N ARG A 294 17.08 39.60 3.97
CA ARG A 294 15.97 40.47 3.54
C ARG A 294 15.70 40.31 2.04
N ILE A 295 16.74 40.15 1.25
CA ILE A 295 16.65 39.92 -0.20
C ILE A 295 16.05 38.54 -0.48
N LEU A 296 16.56 37.49 0.17
CA LEU A 296 16.03 36.13 0.04
C LEU A 296 14.57 36.03 0.52
N PHE A 297 14.17 36.76 1.57
CA PHE A 297 12.78 36.81 2.05
C PHE A 297 11.82 37.48 1.06
N VAL A 298 12.24 38.57 0.41
CA VAL A 298 11.42 39.23 -0.63
C VAL A 298 11.28 38.32 -1.85
N LEU A 299 12.38 37.70 -2.30
CA LEU A 299 12.36 36.69 -3.37
C LEU A 299 11.50 35.48 -3.01
N TYR A 300 11.50 35.09 -1.74
CA TYR A 300 10.66 34.04 -1.17
C TYR A 300 9.17 34.37 -1.16
N VAL A 301 8.77 35.59 -0.78
CA VAL A 301 7.36 36.00 -0.81
C VAL A 301 6.88 36.08 -2.26
N LEU A 302 7.72 36.62 -3.16
CA LEU A 302 7.46 36.63 -4.60
C LEU A 302 7.31 35.22 -5.16
N LEU A 303 8.17 34.27 -4.78
CA LEU A 303 8.09 32.87 -5.21
C LEU A 303 6.82 32.18 -4.70
N ILE A 304 6.39 32.41 -3.45
CA ILE A 304 5.13 31.88 -2.92
C ILE A 304 3.94 32.45 -3.68
N VAL A 305 3.91 33.77 -3.92
CA VAL A 305 2.85 34.41 -4.70
C VAL A 305 2.82 33.86 -6.12
N LEU A 306 3.99 33.70 -6.75
CA LEU A 306 4.11 33.10 -8.09
C LEU A 306 3.62 31.65 -8.12
N LEU A 307 3.98 30.84 -7.12
CA LEU A 307 3.54 29.43 -6.99
C LEU A 307 2.05 29.31 -6.66
N ILE A 308 1.46 30.25 -5.92
CA ILE A 308 0.02 30.29 -5.67
C ILE A 308 -0.70 30.66 -6.97
N VAL A 309 -0.22 31.66 -7.70
CA VAL A 309 -0.80 32.11 -8.98
C VAL A 309 -0.67 31.02 -10.06
N PHE A 310 0.50 30.38 -10.19
CA PHE A 310 0.70 29.26 -11.12
C PHE A 310 0.05 27.95 -10.65
N GLY A 311 -0.06 27.71 -9.35
CA GLY A 311 -0.78 26.55 -8.79
C GLY A 311 -2.29 26.66 -9.02
N LEU A 312 -2.87 27.84 -8.81
CA LEU A 312 -4.27 28.16 -9.13
C LEU A 312 -4.52 28.17 -10.65
N GLY A 313 -3.54 28.63 -11.45
CA GLY A 313 -3.59 28.53 -12.91
C GLY A 313 -3.46 27.08 -13.41
N GLY A 314 -2.60 26.27 -12.81
CA GLY A 314 -2.38 24.87 -13.17
C GLY A 314 -3.59 23.98 -12.90
N THR A 315 -4.35 24.26 -11.84
CA THR A 315 -5.65 23.60 -11.59
C THR A 315 -6.71 23.91 -12.64
N LEU A 316 -6.59 25.03 -13.36
CA LEU A 316 -7.52 25.42 -14.43
C LEU A 316 -7.10 24.88 -15.81
N PHE A 317 -5.84 24.46 -16.01
CA PHE A 317 -5.33 24.16 -17.35
C PHE A 317 -4.51 22.86 -17.53
N HIS A 318 -3.86 22.28 -16.50
CA HIS A 318 -2.85 21.20 -16.71
C HIS A 318 -2.84 20.07 -15.64
N GLY A 319 -3.99 19.77 -15.01
CA GLY A 319 -4.19 18.58 -14.18
C GLY A 319 -3.89 18.72 -12.68
N PRO A 320 -4.39 17.79 -11.84
CA PRO A 320 -4.78 18.08 -10.46
C PRO A 320 -3.68 18.16 -9.39
N ASN A 321 -2.37 18.19 -9.68
CA ASN A 321 -1.35 17.92 -8.63
C ASN A 321 -0.13 18.87 -8.53
N LEU A 322 0.03 19.87 -9.41
CA LEU A 322 1.14 20.86 -9.31
C LEU A 322 1.09 21.70 -8.02
N TRP A 323 -0.09 21.86 -7.43
CA TRP A 323 -0.29 22.61 -6.20
C TRP A 323 0.26 21.88 -4.95
N ILE A 324 0.44 20.55 -4.97
CA ILE A 324 0.98 19.79 -3.83
C ILE A 324 2.49 20.08 -3.65
N LEU A 325 3.22 20.20 -4.76
CA LEU A 325 4.61 20.65 -4.77
C LEU A 325 4.70 22.10 -4.27
N ALA A 326 3.78 22.96 -4.69
CA ALA A 326 3.68 24.32 -4.17
C ALA A 326 3.40 24.33 -2.65
N ALA A 327 2.50 23.49 -2.14
CA ALA A 327 2.19 23.36 -0.71
C ALA A 327 3.39 22.84 0.12
N ALA A 328 4.17 21.91 -0.43
CA ALA A 328 5.40 21.43 0.17
C ALA A 328 6.47 22.54 0.26
N ILE A 329 6.66 23.29 -0.84
CA ILE A 329 7.54 24.46 -0.87
C ILE A 329 7.07 25.50 0.14
N ILE A 330 5.77 25.83 0.17
CA ILE A 330 5.17 26.78 1.14
C ILE A 330 5.36 26.32 2.59
N SER A 331 5.29 25.02 2.88
CA SER A 331 5.49 24.46 4.22
C SER A 331 6.95 24.56 4.68
N ILE A 332 7.90 24.26 3.78
CA ILE A 332 9.34 24.46 4.03
C ILE A 332 9.61 25.94 4.25
N CYS A 333 9.06 26.76 3.37
CA CYS A 333 9.15 28.19 3.44
C CYS A 333 8.65 28.73 4.80
N SER A 334 7.47 28.29 5.24
CA SER A 334 6.87 28.66 6.53
C SER A 334 7.70 28.17 7.72
N ALA A 335 8.25 26.96 7.65
CA ALA A 335 9.17 26.41 8.64
C ALA A 335 10.43 27.27 8.80
N TRP A 336 10.96 27.75 7.68
CA TRP A 336 12.14 28.59 7.66
C TRP A 336 11.82 29.99 8.21
N SER A 337 10.62 30.53 7.95
CA SER A 337 10.19 31.82 8.53
C SER A 337 10.20 31.81 10.07
N GLY A 338 9.76 30.72 10.72
CA GLY A 338 9.78 30.59 12.18
C GLY A 338 11.18 30.59 12.80
N LEU A 339 12.17 30.02 12.09
CA LEU A 339 13.59 30.02 12.45
C LEU A 339 14.24 31.39 12.38
N LEU A 340 13.81 32.19 11.42
CA LEU A 340 14.50 33.42 11.01
C LEU A 340 13.93 34.66 11.70
N PHE A 341 12.64 34.64 12.05
CA PHE A 341 11.95 35.78 12.68
C PHE A 341 11.59 35.57 14.16
N GLY A 342 11.71 34.33 14.68
CA GLY A 342 11.31 33.99 16.05
C GLY A 342 12.11 34.70 17.15
N ASP A 343 13.35 35.12 16.87
CA ASP A 343 14.22 35.81 17.84
C ASP A 343 14.21 37.35 17.70
N VAL A 344 13.68 37.92 16.61
CA VAL A 344 13.93 39.34 16.29
C VAL A 344 12.92 40.30 16.90
N HIS A 345 11.75 39.86 17.38
CA HIS A 345 10.78 40.78 18.00
C HIS A 345 10.05 40.17 19.21
N ASN A 346 10.52 40.58 20.39
CA ASN A 346 9.82 40.53 21.69
C ASN A 346 9.40 39.15 22.19
N GLY A 347 10.30 38.42 22.89
CA GLY A 347 9.98 37.51 24.01
C GLY A 347 8.77 36.56 23.88
N ARG A 348 8.35 36.22 22.66
CA ARG A 348 7.13 35.48 22.35
C ARG A 348 7.54 34.09 21.84
N ARG A 349 6.85 33.05 22.31
CA ARG A 349 7.14 31.63 22.00
C ARG A 349 6.83 31.31 20.53
N ALA A 350 7.76 31.63 19.62
CA ALA A 350 7.79 31.02 18.29
C ALA A 350 7.93 29.49 18.44
N LEU A 351 7.33 28.72 17.52
CA LEU A 351 7.58 27.27 17.43
C LEU A 351 9.08 27.05 17.26
N GLN A 352 9.68 26.25 18.16
CA GLN A 352 11.12 25.97 18.09
C GLN A 352 11.46 25.35 16.72
N PRO A 353 12.63 25.66 16.11
CA PRO A 353 13.08 25.10 14.82
C PRO A 353 12.89 23.58 14.69
N ARG A 354 13.08 22.87 15.82
CA ARG A 354 12.94 21.42 15.92
C ARG A 354 11.49 20.93 15.80
N ALA A 355 10.49 21.73 16.19
CA ALA A 355 9.07 21.41 15.97
C ALA A 355 8.73 21.42 14.47
N TRP A 356 9.28 22.39 13.73
CA TRP A 356 9.19 22.41 12.28
C TRP A 356 9.91 21.22 11.62
N ALA A 357 11.06 20.81 12.14
CA ALA A 357 11.76 19.60 11.69
C ALA A 357 10.87 18.37 11.82
N ALA A 358 10.16 18.23 12.95
CA ALA A 358 9.22 17.15 13.17
C ALA A 358 8.02 17.21 12.21
N LEU A 359 7.45 18.39 11.96
CA LEU A 359 6.31 18.55 11.04
C LEU A 359 6.69 18.24 9.58
N LEU A 360 7.82 18.76 9.09
CA LEU A 360 8.32 18.45 7.75
C LEU A 360 8.70 16.97 7.61
N THR A 361 9.29 16.37 8.65
CA THR A 361 9.56 14.93 8.68
C THR A 361 8.27 14.12 8.61
N ALA A 362 7.25 14.50 9.39
CA ALA A 362 5.95 13.83 9.38
C ALA A 362 5.28 13.94 7.99
N ALA A 363 5.31 15.12 7.38
CA ALA A 363 4.80 15.32 6.02
C ALA A 363 5.58 14.49 4.98
N ALA A 364 6.91 14.42 5.10
CA ALA A 364 7.73 13.57 4.23
C ALA A 364 7.39 12.09 4.42
N LEU A 365 7.18 11.62 5.66
CA LEU A 365 6.78 10.24 5.93
C LEU A 365 5.37 9.93 5.45
N PHE A 366 4.43 10.88 5.47
CA PHE A 366 3.10 10.70 4.90
C PHE A 366 3.16 10.31 3.42
N THR A 367 4.10 10.88 2.66
CA THR A 367 4.26 10.51 1.24
C THR A 367 4.69 9.06 1.03
N PHE A 368 5.26 8.36 2.03
CA PHE A 368 5.52 6.92 1.94
C PHE A 368 4.22 6.11 2.01
N SER A 369 3.32 6.52 2.90
CA SER A 369 2.00 5.90 3.06
C SER A 369 1.09 6.19 1.88
N ALA A 370 1.16 7.40 1.33
CA ALA A 370 0.44 7.80 0.13
C ALA A 370 0.94 7.10 -1.15
N SER A 371 2.10 6.44 -1.11
CA SER A 371 2.64 5.61 -2.19
C SER A 371 2.73 4.12 -1.82
N SER A 372 1.96 3.67 -0.82
CA SER A 372 1.96 2.27 -0.33
C SER A 372 0.77 1.48 -0.87
N HIS A 373 0.73 0.15 -0.63
CA HIS A 373 -0.46 -0.67 -0.90
C HIS A 373 -1.74 -0.14 -0.23
N ALA A 374 -1.61 0.61 0.87
CA ALA A 374 -2.76 1.21 1.54
C ALA A 374 -3.42 2.32 0.68
N ALA A 375 -2.63 3.04 -0.13
CA ALA A 375 -3.13 4.05 -1.06
C ALA A 375 -3.92 3.48 -2.23
N ALA A 376 -3.87 2.16 -2.38
CA ALA A 376 -4.38 1.41 -3.51
C ALA A 376 -5.71 0.70 -3.14
N ALA A 377 -6.08 0.63 -1.86
CA ALA A 377 -7.33 0.03 -1.43
C ALA A 377 -8.57 0.91 -1.77
N PRO A 378 -9.73 0.32 -2.13
CA PRO A 378 -10.97 1.09 -2.30
C PRO A 378 -11.30 1.92 -1.05
N GLY A 379 -11.58 3.23 -1.21
CA GLY A 379 -11.77 4.15 -0.07
C GLY A 379 -10.47 4.49 0.68
N SER A 380 -9.32 4.46 -0.02
CA SER A 380 -7.93 4.49 0.46
C SER A 380 -7.54 5.50 1.56
N GLY A 381 -8.27 6.61 1.75
CA GLY A 381 -7.86 7.69 2.65
C GLY A 381 -7.60 7.23 4.10
N TRP A 382 -8.46 6.37 4.64
CA TRP A 382 -8.26 5.83 6.00
C TRP A 382 -7.16 4.77 6.04
N ALA A 383 -6.98 3.99 4.98
CA ALA A 383 -5.94 2.96 4.91
C ALA A 383 -4.57 3.62 4.93
N VAL A 384 -4.41 4.71 4.16
CA VAL A 384 -3.22 5.56 4.16
C VAL A 384 -2.99 6.18 5.54
N ALA A 385 -4.03 6.68 6.20
CA ALA A 385 -3.90 7.26 7.54
C ALA A 385 -3.45 6.21 8.58
N VAL A 386 -4.00 5.00 8.55
CA VAL A 386 -3.56 3.89 9.41
C VAL A 386 -2.12 3.52 9.13
N ASP A 387 -1.74 3.37 7.85
CA ASP A 387 -0.36 3.07 7.46
C ASP A 387 0.60 4.17 7.93
N PHE A 388 0.20 5.44 7.82
CA PHE A 388 0.97 6.58 8.31
C PHE A 388 1.15 6.56 9.83
N ILE A 389 0.08 6.29 10.58
CA ILE A 389 0.15 6.12 12.05
C ILE A 389 1.07 4.95 12.40
N HIS A 390 0.97 3.83 11.69
CA HIS A 390 1.84 2.67 11.87
C HIS A 390 3.31 3.03 11.64
N LEU A 391 3.61 3.76 10.56
CA LEU A 391 4.96 4.20 10.21
C LEU A 391 5.55 5.17 11.25
N ILE A 392 4.78 6.17 11.70
CA ILE A 392 5.22 7.11 12.74
C ILE A 392 5.45 6.39 14.07
N ALA A 393 4.52 5.51 14.48
CA ALA A 393 4.68 4.72 15.70
C ALA A 393 5.91 3.82 15.63
N ALA A 394 6.15 3.15 14.49
CA ALA A 394 7.35 2.35 14.26
C ALA A 394 8.62 3.21 14.36
N ALA A 395 8.63 4.37 13.71
CA ALA A 395 9.79 5.27 13.69
C ALA A 395 10.11 5.86 15.07
N VAL A 396 9.10 6.20 15.88
CA VAL A 396 9.28 6.65 17.27
C VAL A 396 9.82 5.52 18.16
N TRP A 397 9.22 4.32 18.09
CA TRP A 397 9.60 3.20 18.94
C TRP A 397 10.97 2.62 18.57
N ALA A 398 11.11 2.14 17.33
CA ALA A 398 12.34 1.51 16.86
C ALA A 398 13.49 2.52 16.79
N GLY A 399 13.20 3.72 16.28
CA GLY A 399 14.20 4.79 16.20
C GLY A 399 14.68 5.25 17.57
N GLY A 400 13.77 5.45 18.52
CA GLY A 400 14.13 5.81 19.88
C GLY A 400 14.94 4.71 20.58
N LEU A 401 14.63 3.43 20.33
CA LEU A 401 15.38 2.29 20.87
C LEU A 401 16.80 2.23 20.28
N ILE A 402 16.95 2.36 18.96
CA ILE A 402 18.25 2.36 18.27
C ILE A 402 19.09 3.54 18.73
N PHE A 403 18.50 4.73 18.82
CA PHE A 403 19.18 5.91 19.36
C PHE A 403 19.62 5.70 20.81
N LEU A 404 18.75 5.16 21.66
CA LEU A 404 19.06 4.93 23.07
C LEU A 404 20.19 3.89 23.21
N ALA A 405 20.16 2.81 22.42
CA ALA A 405 21.24 1.83 22.37
C ALA A 405 22.57 2.49 21.98
N PHE A 406 22.57 3.28 20.90
CA PHE A 406 23.75 4.01 20.44
C PHE A 406 24.28 4.98 21.50
N LEU A 407 23.40 5.77 22.11
CA LEU A 407 23.75 6.72 23.16
C LEU A 407 24.37 6.01 24.37
N LEU A 408 23.76 4.93 24.85
CA LEU A 408 24.26 4.17 26.00
C LEU A 408 25.61 3.49 25.70
N LEU A 409 25.82 2.99 24.47
CA LEU A 409 27.10 2.43 24.04
C LEU A 409 28.18 3.50 23.91
N LEU A 410 27.84 4.67 23.36
CA LEU A 410 28.75 5.80 23.20
C LEU A 410 29.20 6.35 24.56
N LEU A 411 28.25 6.56 25.48
CA LEU A 411 28.55 7.01 26.85
C LEU A 411 29.42 5.99 27.59
N HIS A 412 29.14 4.70 27.44
CA HIS A 412 29.96 3.63 28.00
C HIS A 412 31.39 3.66 27.43
N ARG A 413 31.55 3.79 26.10
CA ARG A 413 32.86 3.87 25.45
C ARG A 413 33.67 5.09 25.87
N ARG A 414 33.01 6.24 26.05
CA ARG A 414 33.66 7.48 26.50
C ARG A 414 33.91 7.54 28.00
N GLN A 415 33.50 6.52 28.76
CA GLN A 415 33.50 6.51 30.23
C GLN A 415 32.83 7.75 30.83
N ALA A 416 31.88 8.34 30.09
CA ALA A 416 31.17 9.52 30.52
C ALA A 416 30.05 9.09 31.46
N VAL A 417 30.02 9.62 32.68
CA VAL A 417 28.90 9.42 33.59
C VAL A 417 27.85 10.48 33.26
N PRO A 418 26.75 10.14 32.57
CA PRO A 418 25.66 11.09 32.39
C PRO A 418 25.10 11.46 33.77
N ASP A 419 24.58 12.67 33.89
CA ASP A 419 23.75 13.09 35.02
C ASP A 419 22.68 12.00 35.28
N PRO A 420 22.76 11.28 36.42
CA PRO A 420 21.88 10.14 36.69
C PRO A 420 20.41 10.53 36.61
N ASP A 421 20.02 11.72 37.08
CA ASP A 421 18.63 12.16 37.10
C ASP A 421 18.09 12.39 35.69
N ARG A 422 18.90 12.97 34.80
CA ARG A 422 18.56 13.13 33.38
C ARG A 422 18.44 11.79 32.67
N MET A 423 19.34 10.85 32.95
CA MET A 423 19.31 9.54 32.32
C MET A 423 18.11 8.71 32.80
N VAL A 424 17.80 8.74 34.10
CA VAL A 424 16.57 8.14 34.65
C VAL A 424 15.32 8.74 33.98
N LEU A 425 15.28 10.06 33.82
CA LEU A 425 14.16 10.74 33.16
C LEU A 425 14.03 10.33 31.69
N LEU A 426 15.14 10.29 30.96
CA LEU A 426 15.17 9.84 29.56
C LEU A 426 14.64 8.41 29.43
N LEU A 427 15.15 7.48 30.24
CA LEU A 427 14.74 6.08 30.22
C LEU A 427 13.25 5.91 30.56
N LYS A 428 12.75 6.61 31.60
CA LYS A 428 11.33 6.55 32.00
C LYS A 428 10.42 7.16 30.92
N ARG A 429 10.80 8.28 30.31
CA ARG A 429 10.01 8.94 29.25
C ARG A 429 10.01 8.14 27.94
N PHE A 430 11.16 7.58 27.57
CA PHE A 430 11.24 6.68 26.42
C PHE A 430 10.40 5.42 26.63
N SER A 431 10.51 4.75 27.78
CA SER A 431 9.70 3.56 28.08
C SER A 431 8.20 3.84 27.97
N PHE A 432 7.76 5.02 28.44
CA PHE A 432 6.38 5.48 28.31
C PHE A 432 5.97 5.69 26.83
N SER A 433 6.78 6.41 26.02
CA SER A 433 6.43 6.63 24.61
C SER A 433 6.51 5.35 23.78
N ALA A 434 7.48 4.47 24.06
CA ALA A 434 7.66 3.18 23.40
C ALA A 434 6.42 2.29 23.58
N GLN A 435 5.86 2.22 24.78
CA GLN A 435 4.65 1.44 25.04
C GLN A 435 3.41 2.02 24.32
N ILE A 436 3.25 3.36 24.24
CA ILE A 436 2.19 3.98 23.43
C ILE A 436 2.36 3.62 21.95
N ALA A 437 3.58 3.74 21.44
CA ALA A 437 3.89 3.41 20.05
C ALA A 437 3.64 1.92 19.75
N VAL A 438 4.06 1.00 20.63
CA VAL A 438 3.78 -0.45 20.48
C VAL A 438 2.29 -0.74 20.52
N PHE A 439 1.51 -0.06 21.37
CA PHE A 439 0.06 -0.19 21.37
C PHE A 439 -0.54 0.26 20.02
N MET A 440 -0.12 1.42 19.50
CA MET A 440 -0.57 1.91 18.19
C MET A 440 -0.19 0.96 17.07
N LEU A 441 1.02 0.37 17.10
CA LEU A 441 1.47 -0.62 16.13
C LEU A 441 0.62 -1.89 16.16
N ALA A 442 0.24 -2.36 17.35
CA ALA A 442 -0.64 -3.52 17.50
C ALA A 442 -2.03 -3.23 16.92
N LEU A 443 -2.61 -2.07 17.25
CA LEU A 443 -3.94 -1.67 16.77
C LEU A 443 -3.97 -1.51 15.25
N THR A 444 -3.06 -0.69 14.72
CA THR A 444 -2.98 -0.43 13.27
C THR A 444 -2.58 -1.67 12.49
N GLY A 445 -1.65 -2.49 13.01
CA GLY A 445 -1.23 -3.75 12.38
C GLY A 445 -2.34 -4.80 12.33
N LEU A 446 -3.12 -4.92 13.41
CA LEU A 446 -4.29 -5.80 13.44
C LEU A 446 -5.32 -5.37 12.40
N PHE A 447 -5.63 -4.08 12.37
CA PHE A 447 -6.55 -3.53 11.40
C PHE A 447 -6.05 -3.72 9.95
N SER A 448 -4.79 -3.42 9.65
CA SER A 448 -4.19 -3.66 8.34
C SER A 448 -4.25 -5.14 7.92
N SER A 449 -4.14 -6.08 8.87
CA SER A 449 -4.27 -7.51 8.57
C SER A 449 -5.67 -7.88 8.07
N PHE A 450 -6.72 -7.27 8.62
CA PHE A 450 -8.08 -7.44 8.11
C PHE A 450 -8.26 -6.78 6.74
N VAL A 451 -7.56 -5.69 6.43
CA VAL A 451 -7.71 -5.06 5.12
C VAL A 451 -7.03 -5.89 4.02
N GLN A 452 -5.90 -6.52 4.35
CA GLN A 452 -5.02 -7.17 3.37
C GLN A 452 -5.27 -8.68 3.23
N LEU A 453 -5.86 -9.34 4.24
CA LEU A 453 -6.18 -10.77 4.20
C LEU A 453 -7.69 -10.99 3.96
N PRO A 454 -8.09 -11.55 2.80
CA PRO A 454 -9.49 -11.85 2.49
C PRO A 454 -10.10 -12.90 3.43
N GLU A 455 -9.30 -13.87 3.88
CA GLU A 455 -9.68 -14.95 4.77
C GLU A 455 -8.54 -15.39 5.71
N PRO A 456 -8.81 -16.04 6.86
CA PRO A 456 -7.78 -16.43 7.82
C PRO A 456 -6.81 -17.47 7.25
N ALA A 457 -7.30 -18.33 6.34
CA ALA A 457 -6.47 -19.33 5.66
C ALA A 457 -5.34 -18.68 4.84
N SER A 458 -5.56 -17.46 4.32
CA SER A 458 -4.54 -16.70 3.59
C SER A 458 -3.27 -16.49 4.41
N LEU A 459 -3.35 -16.50 5.75
CA LEU A 459 -2.19 -16.36 6.64
C LEU A 459 -1.16 -17.49 6.47
N PHE A 460 -1.58 -18.70 6.13
CA PHE A 460 -0.71 -19.88 6.12
C PHE A 460 -0.25 -20.27 4.70
N TYR A 461 -1.11 -20.07 3.71
CA TYR A 461 -0.86 -20.51 2.33
C TYR A 461 -0.25 -19.42 1.44
N THR A 462 -0.39 -18.14 1.77
CA THR A 462 0.17 -17.04 0.96
C THR A 462 1.57 -16.65 1.42
N THR A 463 2.41 -16.20 0.47
CA THR A 463 3.74 -15.63 0.77
C THR A 463 3.62 -14.45 1.74
N TYR A 464 2.66 -13.55 1.51
CA TYR A 464 2.38 -12.41 2.38
C TYR A 464 2.09 -12.86 3.84
N GLY A 465 1.20 -13.85 4.01
CA GLY A 465 0.84 -14.40 5.31
C GLY A 465 2.02 -15.02 6.06
N ARG A 466 2.87 -15.79 5.35
CA ARG A 466 4.08 -16.39 5.93
C ARG A 466 5.10 -15.34 6.39
N VAL A 467 5.33 -14.29 5.59
CA VAL A 467 6.22 -13.18 5.99
C VAL A 467 5.64 -12.42 7.19
N LEU A 468 4.32 -12.23 7.24
CA LEU A 468 3.64 -11.64 8.39
C LEU A 468 3.83 -12.49 9.66
N LEU A 469 3.72 -13.82 9.59
CA LEU A 469 3.99 -14.71 10.72
C LEU A 469 5.43 -14.57 11.24
N ILE A 470 6.42 -14.47 10.33
CA ILE A 470 7.82 -14.20 10.71
C ILE A 470 7.94 -12.85 11.41
N LYS A 471 7.31 -11.79 10.88
CA LYS A 471 7.27 -10.46 11.51
C LYS A 471 6.68 -10.54 12.92
N LEU A 472 5.56 -11.25 13.11
CA LEU A 472 4.91 -11.40 14.41
C LEU A 472 5.78 -12.18 15.41
N ALA A 473 6.47 -13.24 14.99
CA ALA A 473 7.39 -13.98 15.84
C ALA A 473 8.58 -13.12 16.32
N ILE A 474 9.18 -12.34 15.42
CA ILE A 474 10.26 -11.39 15.76
C ILE A 474 9.75 -10.32 16.73
N VAL A 475 8.59 -9.73 16.45
CA VAL A 475 7.97 -8.72 17.34
C VAL A 475 7.68 -9.30 18.73
N ALA A 476 7.16 -10.53 18.83
CA ALA A 476 6.94 -11.19 20.11
C ALA A 476 8.26 -11.37 20.90
N ALA A 477 9.35 -11.76 20.23
CA ALA A 477 10.67 -11.85 20.85
C ALA A 477 11.18 -10.49 21.35
N ILE A 478 10.99 -9.42 20.57
CA ILE A 478 11.36 -8.06 20.98
C ILE A 478 10.52 -7.62 22.20
N ILE A 479 9.21 -7.86 22.21
CA ILE A 479 8.34 -7.51 23.35
C ILE A 479 8.76 -8.27 24.62
N ALA A 480 9.15 -9.54 24.50
CA ALA A 480 9.66 -10.31 25.63
C ALA A 480 10.96 -9.70 26.20
N LEU A 481 11.90 -9.29 25.33
CA LEU A 481 13.11 -8.57 25.75
C LEU A 481 12.80 -7.20 26.35
N ALA A 482 11.88 -6.45 25.75
CA ALA A 482 11.42 -5.15 26.22
C ALA A 482 10.83 -5.26 27.64
N TYR A 483 10.04 -6.29 27.92
CA TYR A 483 9.48 -6.57 29.24
C TYR A 483 10.59 -6.81 30.29
N LEU A 484 11.63 -7.57 29.93
CA LEU A 484 12.79 -7.80 30.81
C LEU A 484 13.58 -6.51 31.05
N ASN A 485 13.75 -5.69 30.01
CA ASN A 485 14.46 -4.41 30.07
C ASN A 485 13.68 -3.36 30.88
N ASN A 486 12.35 -3.37 30.81
CA ASN A 486 11.50 -2.45 31.58
C ASN A 486 11.66 -2.63 33.09
N ARG A 487 11.92 -3.86 33.57
CA ARG A 487 12.25 -4.10 35.00
C ARG A 487 13.54 -3.38 35.43
N ALA A 488 14.53 -3.29 34.54
CA ALA A 488 15.76 -2.54 34.80
C ALA A 488 15.51 -1.02 34.75
N VAL A 489 14.65 -0.55 33.85
CA VAL A 489 14.22 0.86 33.78
C VAL A 489 13.45 1.29 35.04
N GLN A 490 12.60 0.41 35.59
CA GLN A 490 11.92 0.69 36.87
C GLN A 490 12.90 0.85 38.03
N ARG A 491 14.07 0.18 37.98
CA ARG A 491 15.19 0.33 38.91
C ARG A 491 16.34 1.15 38.30
N ALA A 492 16.04 2.16 37.48
CA ALA A 492 17.05 2.91 36.74
C ALA A 492 18.09 3.57 37.66
N GLU A 493 17.68 4.09 38.82
CA GLU A 493 18.59 4.71 39.80
C GLU A 493 19.67 3.73 40.30
N GLU A 494 19.29 2.50 40.65
CA GLU A 494 20.23 1.43 41.02
C GLU A 494 21.04 0.90 39.83
N THR A 495 20.48 0.96 38.63
CA THR A 495 21.10 0.39 37.43
C THR A 495 22.20 1.31 36.90
N LEU A 496 21.97 2.62 36.95
CA LEU A 496 22.89 3.66 36.46
C LEU A 496 24.03 3.93 37.43
N THR A 497 23.86 3.69 38.73
CA THR A 497 24.90 3.85 39.75
C THR A 497 25.97 2.76 39.72
N SER A 498 25.70 1.59 39.11
CA SER A 498 26.66 0.49 39.00
C SER A 498 27.14 0.29 37.56
N GLN A 499 28.43 0.50 37.31
CA GLN A 499 29.06 0.29 35.99
C GLN A 499 28.81 -1.11 35.41
N ARG A 500 28.82 -2.15 36.26
CA ARG A 500 28.52 -3.53 35.85
C ARG A 500 27.06 -3.71 35.45
N LYS A 501 26.11 -3.14 36.21
CA LYS A 501 24.67 -3.19 35.87
C LYS A 501 24.39 -2.39 34.60
N LEU A 502 24.96 -1.19 34.48
CA LEU A 502 24.87 -0.36 33.28
C LEU A 502 25.39 -1.07 32.03
N ARG A 503 26.60 -1.65 32.07
CA ARG A 503 27.15 -2.40 30.93
C ARG A 503 26.25 -3.56 30.50
N ARG A 504 25.71 -4.31 31.45
CA ARG A 504 24.75 -5.40 31.17
C ARG A 504 23.42 -4.89 30.62
N PHE A 505 22.98 -3.72 31.05
CA PHE A 505 21.78 -3.07 30.54
C PHE A 505 22.01 -2.55 29.12
N SER A 506 23.07 -1.78 28.87
CA SER A 506 23.42 -1.25 27.55
C SER A 506 23.58 -2.35 26.50
N ARG A 507 24.20 -3.50 26.85
CA ARG A 507 24.30 -4.65 25.94
C ARG A 507 22.95 -5.30 25.61
N ARG A 508 22.04 -5.36 26.59
CA ARG A 508 20.68 -5.89 26.36
C ARG A 508 19.84 -4.95 25.50
N VAL A 509 19.91 -3.65 25.75
CA VAL A 509 19.27 -2.62 24.91
C VAL A 509 19.86 -2.64 23.50
N ALA A 510 21.17 -2.82 23.35
CA ALA A 510 21.81 -2.96 22.04
C ALA A 510 21.40 -4.23 21.29
N ALA A 511 21.24 -5.36 21.99
CA ALA A 511 20.72 -6.59 21.39
C ALA A 511 19.26 -6.40 20.93
N GLU A 512 18.42 -5.77 21.74
CA GLU A 512 17.04 -5.43 21.37
C GLU A 512 16.98 -4.49 20.15
N ALA A 513 17.85 -3.47 20.10
CA ALA A 513 17.98 -2.58 18.95
C ALA A 513 18.48 -3.33 17.69
N GLY A 514 19.41 -4.27 17.85
CA GLY A 514 19.91 -5.09 16.75
C GLY A 514 18.82 -5.99 16.15
N ILE A 515 18.03 -6.66 16.99
CA ILE A 515 16.88 -7.46 16.53
C ILE A 515 15.82 -6.56 15.87
N THR A 516 15.58 -5.37 16.42
CA THR A 516 14.68 -4.36 15.79
C THR A 516 15.20 -3.89 14.43
N ALA A 517 16.51 -3.70 14.25
CA ALA A 517 17.08 -3.39 12.94
C ALA A 517 16.96 -4.55 11.95
N LEU A 518 17.05 -5.80 12.42
CA LEU A 518 16.78 -7.00 11.62
C LEU A 518 15.29 -7.15 11.27
N LEU A 519 14.38 -6.76 12.18
CA LEU A 519 12.94 -6.73 11.93
C LEU A 519 12.61 -5.89 10.70
N PHE A 520 13.34 -4.80 10.45
CA PHE A 520 13.14 -3.99 9.25
C PHE A 520 13.37 -4.77 7.94
N ILE A 521 14.13 -5.88 7.94
CA ILE A 521 14.28 -6.73 6.75
C ILE A 521 12.96 -7.42 6.46
N ALA A 522 12.36 -8.06 7.48
CA ALA A 522 11.03 -8.68 7.35
C ALA A 522 9.96 -7.65 6.95
N VAL A 523 10.02 -6.43 7.51
CA VAL A 523 9.11 -5.35 7.13
C VAL A 523 9.35 -4.89 5.69
N ALA A 524 10.61 -4.72 5.26
CA ALA A 524 10.95 -4.32 3.91
C ALA A 524 10.47 -5.33 2.86
N VAL A 525 10.62 -6.63 3.16
CA VAL A 525 10.09 -7.72 2.34
C VAL A 525 8.56 -7.69 2.33
N LEU A 526 7.92 -7.59 3.50
CA LEU A 526 6.45 -7.62 3.61
C LEU A 526 5.77 -6.49 2.83
N VAL A 527 6.30 -5.26 2.93
CA VAL A 527 5.72 -4.07 2.28
C VAL A 527 5.78 -4.14 0.75
N GLN A 528 6.62 -5.00 0.19
CA GLN A 528 6.76 -5.19 -1.26
C GLN A 528 6.16 -6.51 -1.75
N THR A 529 5.68 -7.33 -0.82
CA THR A 529 5.02 -8.59 -1.18
C THR A 529 3.58 -8.26 -1.57
N PRO A 530 3.12 -8.68 -2.77
CA PRO A 530 1.74 -8.44 -3.20
C PRO A 530 0.72 -8.92 -2.16
N THR A 531 -0.33 -8.13 -1.93
CA THR A 531 -1.37 -8.46 -0.96
C THR A 531 -2.36 -9.48 -1.53
N PRO A 532 -2.83 -10.47 -0.74
CA PRO A 532 -3.75 -11.51 -1.22
C PRO A 532 -5.14 -11.03 -1.64
N ASN A 533 -5.50 -9.79 -1.34
CA ASN A 533 -6.78 -9.17 -1.67
C ASN A 533 -6.85 -8.61 -3.11
N LEU A 534 -5.75 -8.65 -3.87
CA LEU A 534 -5.77 -8.33 -5.30
C LEU A 534 -6.40 -9.50 -6.08
N PRO A 535 -7.26 -9.24 -7.08
CA PRO A 535 -7.80 -10.30 -7.92
C PRO A 535 -6.64 -11.09 -8.57
N PRO A 536 -6.76 -12.43 -8.68
CA PRO A 536 -5.77 -13.21 -9.42
C PRO A 536 -5.68 -12.72 -10.88
N GLN A 537 -4.47 -12.71 -11.47
CA GLN A 537 -4.21 -12.15 -12.82
C GLN A 537 -4.88 -12.93 -13.93
N THR A 538 -4.96 -14.24 -13.74
CA THR A 538 -6.05 -15.01 -14.30
C THR A 538 -7.22 -14.77 -13.38
N ALA A 539 -8.30 -14.14 -13.83
CA ALA A 539 -9.56 -14.70 -13.36
C ALA A 539 -9.46 -16.17 -13.77
N PRO A 540 -9.33 -17.16 -12.86
CA PRO A 540 -9.72 -18.49 -13.27
C PRO A 540 -11.14 -18.29 -13.83
N ALA A 541 -11.42 -18.89 -14.99
CA ALA A 541 -12.81 -19.12 -15.39
C ALA A 541 -13.58 -19.43 -14.12
N ALA A 542 -14.67 -18.68 -13.88
CA ALA A 542 -15.41 -18.68 -12.62
C ALA A 542 -15.35 -20.08 -11.98
N PRO A 543 -14.94 -20.19 -10.71
CA PRO A 543 -14.55 -21.44 -10.05
C PRO A 543 -15.43 -22.59 -10.50
N SER A 544 -14.89 -23.39 -11.41
CA SER A 544 -15.65 -24.38 -12.13
C SER A 544 -15.98 -25.52 -11.19
N LEU A 545 -17.25 -25.89 -11.12
CA LEU A 545 -17.66 -27.10 -10.42
C LEU A 545 -17.64 -28.21 -11.46
N PRO A 546 -16.55 -28.98 -11.60
CA PRO A 546 -16.55 -30.10 -12.55
C PRO A 546 -17.72 -31.02 -12.20
N PHE A 547 -18.56 -31.32 -13.18
CA PHE A 547 -19.60 -32.32 -13.06
C PHE A 547 -18.97 -33.68 -13.28
N ASN A 548 -19.34 -34.66 -12.45
CA ASN A 548 -18.82 -36.01 -12.55
C ASN A 548 -19.85 -37.02 -12.06
N GLU A 549 -20.39 -37.83 -12.97
CA GLU A 549 -21.43 -38.81 -12.65
C GLU A 549 -21.25 -40.09 -13.47
N MET A 550 -21.76 -41.19 -12.93
CA MET A 550 -21.73 -42.51 -13.55
C MET A 550 -23.15 -43.00 -13.79
N ALA A 551 -23.45 -43.40 -15.02
CA ALA A 551 -24.67 -44.10 -15.37
C ALA A 551 -24.37 -45.54 -15.81
N TYR A 552 -25.37 -46.39 -15.70
CA TYR A 552 -25.31 -47.78 -16.14
C TYR A 552 -26.36 -48.00 -17.21
N ASP A 553 -25.96 -48.63 -18.31
CA ASP A 553 -26.88 -49.16 -19.29
C ASP A 553 -26.37 -50.51 -19.80
N GLY A 554 -27.19 -51.54 -19.62
CA GLY A 554 -26.84 -52.93 -19.90
C GLY A 554 -25.59 -53.42 -19.13
N ASP A 555 -24.56 -53.81 -19.88
CA ASP A 555 -23.30 -54.35 -19.38
C ASP A 555 -22.19 -53.30 -19.20
N LEU A 556 -22.48 -52.01 -19.34
CA LEU A 556 -21.46 -50.95 -19.32
C LEU A 556 -21.79 -49.86 -18.29
N ALA A 557 -20.77 -49.48 -17.52
CA ALA A 557 -20.75 -48.30 -16.69
C ALA A 557 -20.09 -47.15 -17.47
N VAL A 558 -20.84 -46.07 -17.65
CA VAL A 558 -20.44 -44.88 -18.40
C VAL A 558 -20.20 -43.75 -17.40
N HIS A 559 -18.94 -43.35 -17.26
CA HIS A 559 -18.55 -42.25 -16.38
C HIS A 559 -18.35 -40.99 -17.20
N LEU A 560 -19.23 -40.00 -17.00
CA LEU A 560 -19.20 -38.71 -17.70
C LEU A 560 -18.68 -37.62 -16.78
N GLN A 561 -17.65 -36.93 -17.24
CA GLN A 561 -17.10 -35.74 -16.60
C GLN A 561 -17.24 -34.52 -17.52
N VAL A 562 -17.74 -33.40 -16.98
CA VAL A 562 -17.86 -32.13 -17.71
C VAL A 562 -17.12 -31.04 -16.96
N THR A 563 -16.17 -30.38 -17.61
CA THR A 563 -15.35 -29.31 -17.00
C THR A 563 -15.26 -28.12 -17.95
N PRO A 564 -15.59 -26.88 -17.55
CA PRO A 564 -15.94 -26.42 -16.20
C PRO A 564 -17.38 -26.66 -15.70
N ASN A 565 -18.25 -27.31 -16.47
CA ASN A 565 -19.70 -27.42 -16.25
C ASN A 565 -20.37 -26.03 -16.13
N GLN A 566 -20.25 -25.24 -17.20
CA GLN A 566 -20.81 -23.90 -17.27
C GLN A 566 -21.46 -23.64 -18.63
N VAL A 567 -22.20 -22.53 -18.75
CA VAL A 567 -22.71 -22.09 -20.05
C VAL A 567 -21.55 -21.74 -21.00
N GLY A 568 -21.58 -22.29 -22.21
CA GLY A 568 -20.54 -22.14 -23.22
C GLY A 568 -19.59 -23.32 -23.22
N HIS A 569 -18.28 -23.03 -23.34
CA HIS A 569 -17.29 -24.04 -23.66
C HIS A 569 -17.01 -25.01 -22.50
N ASN A 570 -17.14 -26.31 -22.76
CA ASN A 570 -16.81 -27.37 -21.82
C ASN A 570 -15.99 -28.46 -22.49
N ARG A 571 -15.16 -29.13 -21.71
CA ARG A 571 -14.54 -30.42 -22.03
C ARG A 571 -15.43 -31.52 -21.46
N TYR A 572 -15.74 -32.50 -22.29
CA TYR A 572 -16.51 -33.70 -21.96
C TYR A 572 -15.56 -34.88 -22.00
N TRP A 573 -15.52 -35.64 -20.92
CA TRP A 573 -14.72 -36.85 -20.77
C TRP A 573 -15.65 -38.02 -20.49
N VAL A 574 -15.51 -39.11 -21.23
CA VAL A 574 -16.27 -40.33 -21.04
C VAL A 574 -15.30 -41.47 -20.82
N HIS A 575 -15.42 -42.15 -19.68
CA HIS A 575 -14.69 -43.39 -19.41
C HIS A 575 -15.67 -44.55 -19.34
N LEU A 576 -15.36 -45.61 -20.08
CA LEU A 576 -16.19 -46.80 -20.17
C LEU A 576 -15.57 -47.92 -19.32
N SER A 577 -16.40 -48.64 -18.58
CA SER A 577 -15.91 -49.78 -17.79
C SER A 577 -17.02 -50.81 -17.60
N ARG A 578 -16.67 -52.08 -17.38
CA ARG A 578 -17.64 -53.10 -16.94
C ARG A 578 -17.58 -53.22 -15.41
N PRO A 579 -18.71 -53.37 -14.69
CA PRO A 579 -18.70 -53.54 -13.24
C PRO A 579 -17.88 -54.74 -12.74
N ASP A 580 -17.72 -55.78 -13.56
CA ASP A 580 -16.92 -56.98 -13.26
C ASP A 580 -15.43 -56.84 -13.68
N SER A 581 -15.02 -55.66 -14.16
CA SER A 581 -13.66 -55.35 -14.64
C SER A 581 -13.17 -56.18 -15.84
N SER A 582 -14.07 -56.86 -16.56
CA SER A 582 -13.72 -57.55 -17.80
C SER A 582 -13.66 -56.60 -19.00
N ASP A 583 -13.00 -57.03 -20.07
CA ASP A 583 -12.79 -56.27 -21.30
C ASP A 583 -14.12 -55.75 -21.88
N ILE A 584 -14.19 -54.45 -22.17
CA ILE A 584 -15.37 -53.79 -22.72
C ILE A 584 -15.53 -54.02 -24.23
N GLY A 585 -14.50 -54.56 -24.89
CA GLY A 585 -14.43 -54.87 -26.32
C GLY A 585 -14.17 -53.66 -27.23
N GLU A 586 -14.06 -53.89 -28.54
CA GLU A 586 -13.67 -52.85 -29.51
C GLU A 586 -14.76 -51.78 -29.67
N VAL A 587 -14.53 -50.58 -29.13
CA VAL A 587 -15.42 -49.41 -29.26
C VAL A 587 -15.18 -48.74 -30.62
N GLN A 588 -16.25 -48.57 -31.40
CA GLN A 588 -16.20 -47.94 -32.73
C GLN A 588 -16.59 -46.46 -32.71
N LEU A 589 -17.44 -46.06 -31.78
CA LEU A 589 -17.94 -44.68 -31.67
C LEU A 589 -18.46 -44.41 -30.26
N VAL A 590 -18.08 -43.26 -29.71
CA VAL A 590 -18.72 -42.65 -28.54
C VAL A 590 -19.25 -41.29 -28.96
N ARG A 591 -20.53 -41.04 -28.72
CA ARG A 591 -21.22 -39.81 -29.12
C ARG A 591 -22.10 -39.30 -27.99
N LEU A 592 -22.07 -37.99 -27.76
CA LEU A 592 -22.98 -37.30 -26.84
C LEU A 592 -24.11 -36.64 -27.63
N PHE A 593 -25.33 -36.76 -27.11
CA PHE A 593 -26.49 -35.98 -27.52
C PHE A 593 -26.91 -35.06 -26.38
N PHE A 594 -27.24 -33.81 -26.69
CA PHE A 594 -27.60 -32.81 -25.70
C PHE A 594 -29.08 -32.45 -25.84
N SER A 595 -29.80 -32.50 -24.71
CA SER A 595 -31.18 -32.06 -24.64
C SER A 595 -31.41 -31.22 -23.38
N HIS A 596 -32.17 -30.14 -23.49
CA HIS A 596 -32.51 -29.28 -22.35
C HIS A 596 -33.99 -29.48 -21.96
N GLU A 597 -34.29 -29.53 -20.66
CA GLU A 597 -35.64 -29.87 -20.17
C GLU A 597 -36.71 -28.84 -20.62
N SER A 598 -36.34 -27.57 -20.80
CA SER A 598 -37.28 -26.48 -21.13
C SER A 598 -37.57 -26.21 -22.61
N GLY A 599 -37.14 -27.08 -23.54
CA GLY A 599 -37.55 -26.98 -24.95
C GLY A 599 -36.63 -27.67 -25.96
N ASP A 600 -37.18 -27.91 -27.15
CA ASP A 600 -36.55 -28.60 -28.29
C ASP A 600 -35.37 -27.80 -28.87
N THR A 601 -34.26 -27.84 -28.15
CA THR A 601 -32.95 -27.43 -28.63
C THR A 601 -32.52 -28.54 -29.58
N GLY A 602 -32.65 -28.32 -30.89
CA GLY A 602 -32.37 -29.33 -31.91
C GLY A 602 -31.11 -30.14 -31.59
N GLN A 603 -31.21 -31.47 -31.70
CA GLN A 603 -30.27 -32.47 -31.17
C GLN A 603 -28.81 -32.13 -31.50
N ALA A 604 -28.16 -31.36 -30.62
CA ALA A 604 -26.73 -31.13 -30.74
C ALA A 604 -26.03 -32.46 -30.48
N ARG A 605 -25.01 -32.75 -31.30
CA ARG A 605 -24.27 -34.01 -31.26
C ARG A 605 -22.78 -33.73 -31.21
N LEU A 606 -22.06 -34.51 -30.41
CA LEU A 606 -20.61 -34.42 -30.27
C LEU A 606 -20.01 -35.82 -30.34
N ASP A 607 -19.14 -36.06 -31.31
CA ASP A 607 -18.38 -37.31 -31.43
C ASP A 607 -17.10 -37.17 -30.61
N LEU A 608 -16.81 -38.16 -29.76
CA LEU A 608 -15.66 -38.12 -28.87
C LEU A 608 -14.47 -38.83 -29.52
N THR A 609 -13.28 -38.27 -29.29
CA THR A 609 -12.02 -38.85 -29.75
C THR A 609 -11.56 -39.89 -28.73
N ASP A 610 -11.15 -41.06 -29.20
CA ASP A 610 -10.52 -42.10 -28.39
C ASP A 610 -9.13 -41.63 -27.89
N LEU A 611 -8.91 -41.71 -26.59
CA LEU A 611 -7.65 -41.35 -25.92
C LEU A 611 -6.84 -42.59 -25.48
N GLY A 612 -7.36 -43.79 -25.68
CA GLY A 612 -6.82 -45.04 -25.13
C GLY A 612 -7.30 -45.31 -23.70
N GLU A 613 -7.08 -46.54 -23.21
CA GLU A 613 -7.51 -47.00 -21.88
C GLU A 613 -9.02 -46.79 -21.63
N ASP A 614 -9.86 -47.07 -22.64
CA ASP A 614 -11.32 -46.96 -22.57
C ASP A 614 -11.84 -45.54 -22.24
N ALA A 615 -11.00 -44.52 -22.48
CA ALA A 615 -11.30 -43.12 -22.27
C ALA A 615 -11.49 -42.34 -23.59
N PHE A 616 -12.48 -41.46 -23.60
CA PHE A 616 -12.88 -40.68 -24.77
C PHE A 616 -13.10 -39.23 -24.38
N ALA A 617 -12.70 -38.28 -25.24
CA ALA A 617 -12.90 -36.87 -24.94
C ALA A 617 -13.22 -36.01 -26.16
N ALA A 618 -13.95 -34.94 -25.92
CA ALA A 618 -14.13 -33.86 -26.86
C ALA A 618 -14.41 -32.54 -26.13
N GLU A 619 -14.29 -31.43 -26.85
CA GLU A 619 -14.55 -30.10 -26.32
C GLU A 619 -15.55 -29.36 -27.20
N GLY A 620 -16.36 -28.50 -26.59
CA GLY A 620 -17.21 -27.58 -27.32
C GLY A 620 -18.27 -26.89 -26.46
N ALA A 621 -18.96 -25.94 -27.08
CA ALA A 621 -19.91 -25.05 -26.41
C ALA A 621 -21.37 -25.50 -26.52
N PHE A 622 -21.65 -26.77 -26.17
CA PHE A 622 -22.97 -27.38 -26.36
C PHE A 622 -23.98 -27.02 -25.26
N LEU A 623 -23.52 -26.72 -24.05
CA LEU A 623 -24.36 -26.24 -22.94
C LEU A 623 -24.60 -24.74 -23.09
N ASN A 624 -25.63 -24.35 -23.84
CA ASN A 624 -25.84 -22.96 -24.25
C ASN A 624 -26.67 -22.10 -23.27
N ARG A 625 -27.13 -22.68 -22.16
CA ARG A 625 -27.88 -22.01 -21.10
C ARG A 625 -27.75 -22.78 -19.79
N ASP A 626 -28.04 -22.11 -18.67
CA ASP A 626 -28.13 -22.70 -17.34
C ASP A 626 -29.45 -23.47 -17.16
N GLY A 627 -29.46 -24.44 -16.25
CA GLY A 627 -30.59 -25.35 -16.01
C GLY A 627 -30.23 -26.83 -16.12
N GLU A 628 -31.25 -27.69 -16.11
CA GLU A 628 -31.10 -29.14 -16.20
C GLU A 628 -30.95 -29.58 -17.66
N TRP A 629 -29.81 -30.18 -17.97
CA TRP A 629 -29.54 -30.83 -19.24
C TRP A 629 -29.60 -32.34 -19.09
N ASN A 630 -30.11 -33.05 -20.09
CA ASN A 630 -29.98 -34.50 -20.19
C ASN A 630 -29.03 -34.82 -21.35
N LEU A 631 -27.90 -35.45 -21.01
CA LEU A 631 -26.87 -35.88 -21.95
C LEU A 631 -26.99 -37.39 -22.17
N SER A 632 -27.26 -37.79 -23.41
CA SER A 632 -27.29 -39.20 -23.80
C SER A 632 -25.94 -39.60 -24.38
N VAL A 633 -25.25 -40.51 -23.70
CA VAL A 633 -23.98 -41.10 -24.14
C VAL A 633 -24.27 -42.36 -24.95
N TYR A 634 -24.13 -42.24 -26.26
CA TYR A 634 -24.27 -43.34 -27.21
C TYR A 634 -22.92 -44.00 -27.46
N VAL A 635 -22.86 -45.31 -27.22
CA VAL A 635 -21.65 -46.12 -27.41
C VAL A 635 -21.95 -47.26 -28.38
N ARG A 636 -21.20 -47.32 -29.49
CA ARG A 636 -21.25 -48.44 -30.44
C ARG A 636 -19.99 -49.28 -30.31
N ARG A 637 -20.18 -50.59 -30.14
CA ARG A 637 -19.10 -51.57 -29.99
C ARG A 637 -19.22 -52.67 -31.05
N ARG A 638 -18.09 -53.12 -31.58
CA ARG A 638 -18.07 -54.09 -32.69
C ARG A 638 -18.62 -55.44 -32.23
N GLY A 639 -19.65 -55.92 -32.93
CA GLY A 639 -20.25 -57.24 -32.65
C GLY A 639 -21.02 -57.33 -31.33
N MET A 640 -21.30 -56.19 -30.69
CA MET A 640 -22.07 -56.08 -29.44
C MET A 640 -23.26 -55.15 -29.63
N ASN A 641 -24.18 -55.13 -28.67
CA ASN A 641 -25.32 -54.21 -28.67
C ASN A 641 -24.85 -52.77 -28.41
N ASP A 642 -25.46 -51.83 -29.13
CA ASP A 642 -25.31 -50.39 -28.89
C ASP A 642 -25.90 -50.04 -27.51
N ILE A 643 -25.28 -49.07 -26.83
CA ILE A 643 -25.65 -48.60 -25.48
C ILE A 643 -26.01 -47.12 -25.55
N LEU A 644 -27.00 -46.71 -24.76
CA LEU A 644 -27.42 -45.32 -24.61
C LEU A 644 -27.64 -45.00 -23.12
N ALA A 645 -26.62 -44.47 -22.46
CA ALA A 645 -26.72 -44.04 -21.07
C ALA A 645 -27.16 -42.57 -20.98
N GLU A 646 -28.22 -42.28 -20.23
CA GLU A 646 -28.70 -40.91 -20.00
C GLU A 646 -28.22 -40.38 -18.64
N ILE A 647 -27.69 -39.15 -18.64
CA ILE A 647 -27.12 -38.51 -17.45
C ILE A 647 -27.66 -37.08 -17.35
N ALA A 648 -28.27 -36.76 -16.21
CA ALA A 648 -28.72 -35.42 -15.88
C ALA A 648 -27.53 -34.55 -15.45
N VAL A 649 -27.27 -33.49 -16.19
CA VAL A 649 -26.17 -32.54 -15.96
C VAL A 649 -26.77 -31.19 -15.55
N PRO A 650 -26.82 -30.87 -14.24
CA PRO A 650 -27.25 -29.56 -13.78
C PRO A 650 -26.17 -28.53 -14.11
N VAL A 651 -26.49 -27.57 -14.99
CA VAL A 651 -25.60 -26.46 -15.34
C VAL A 651 -25.93 -25.26 -14.46
N PRO A 652 -25.06 -24.89 -13.51
CA PRO A 652 -25.32 -23.82 -12.56
C PRO A 652 -25.39 -22.45 -13.25
N SER A 653 -26.27 -21.58 -12.76
CA SER A 653 -26.30 -20.18 -13.20
C SER A 653 -25.03 -19.44 -12.75
N ASN A 654 -24.66 -18.38 -13.46
CA ASN A 654 -23.50 -17.54 -13.11
C ASN A 654 -23.59 -16.99 -11.67
N GLU A 655 -24.78 -16.78 -11.12
CA GLU A 655 -24.97 -16.37 -9.73
C GLU A 655 -24.63 -17.50 -8.74
N THR A 656 -25.01 -18.74 -9.08
CA THR A 656 -24.78 -19.94 -8.25
C THR A 656 -23.30 -20.34 -8.20
N VAL A 657 -22.58 -20.31 -9.32
CA VAL A 657 -21.12 -20.56 -9.38
C VAL A 657 -20.36 -19.54 -8.52
N GLN A 658 -20.78 -18.28 -8.58
CA GLN A 658 -20.23 -17.24 -7.72
C GLN A 658 -20.57 -17.45 -6.24
N GLN A 659 -21.63 -18.17 -5.88
CA GLN A 659 -22.07 -18.44 -4.52
C GLN A 659 -21.35 -19.64 -3.89
N ILE A 660 -21.19 -20.74 -4.62
CA ILE A 660 -20.62 -22.01 -4.12
C ILE A 660 -19.11 -21.91 -3.85
N SER A 661 -18.37 -21.11 -4.63
CA SER A 661 -16.94 -20.87 -4.38
C SER A 661 -16.64 -19.90 -3.23
N ARG A 662 -17.65 -19.42 -2.50
CA ARG A 662 -17.42 -18.47 -1.40
C ARG A 662 -17.04 -19.24 -0.14
N SER A 663 -15.80 -19.04 0.33
CA SER A 663 -15.38 -19.35 1.70
C SER A 663 -16.47 -18.93 2.70
N PRO A 664 -16.85 -19.79 3.67
CA PRO A 664 -17.93 -19.50 4.62
C PRO A 664 -17.65 -18.28 5.50
N TRP A 665 -16.39 -17.83 5.57
CA TRP A 665 -15.99 -16.57 6.19
C TRP A 665 -15.58 -15.56 5.12
N ARG A 666 -16.24 -14.41 5.08
CA ARG A 666 -15.79 -13.24 4.31
C ARG A 666 -15.41 -12.12 5.26
N ASN A 667 -14.22 -11.56 5.04
CA ASN A 667 -13.81 -10.36 5.76
C ASN A 667 -14.79 -9.21 5.49
N PRO A 668 -15.49 -8.68 6.52
CA PRO A 668 -16.46 -7.61 6.31
C PRO A 668 -15.80 -6.24 6.17
N VAL A 669 -14.55 -6.07 6.64
CA VAL A 669 -13.88 -4.76 6.76
C VAL A 669 -13.75 -4.01 5.42
N PRO A 670 -13.37 -4.64 4.28
CA PRO A 670 -13.32 -3.95 2.99
C PRO A 670 -14.67 -3.41 2.48
N ARG A 671 -15.78 -3.82 3.10
CA ARG A 671 -17.14 -3.42 2.73
C ARG A 671 -17.78 -2.45 3.72
N LEU A 672 -17.11 -2.19 4.85
CA LEU A 672 -17.61 -1.24 5.81
C LEU A 672 -17.51 0.17 5.21
N PRO A 673 -18.55 1.00 5.34
CA PRO A 673 -18.45 2.43 5.05
C PRO A 673 -17.26 3.02 5.80
N ALA A 674 -16.53 3.95 5.18
CA ALA A 674 -15.34 4.57 5.77
C ALA A 674 -15.64 5.17 7.16
N GLU A 675 -16.85 5.66 7.37
CA GLU A 675 -17.40 6.22 8.60
C GLU A 675 -17.39 5.20 9.74
N SER A 676 -17.77 3.95 9.46
CA SER A 676 -17.83 2.86 10.46
C SER A 676 -16.43 2.50 10.95
N VAL A 677 -15.48 2.46 10.02
CA VAL A 677 -14.07 2.15 10.30
C VAL A 677 -13.43 3.27 11.10
N VAL A 678 -13.63 4.52 10.69
CA VAL A 678 -13.16 5.70 11.43
C VAL A 678 -13.78 5.74 12.82
N GLY A 679 -15.08 5.44 12.92
CA GLY A 679 -15.78 5.35 14.19
C GLY A 679 -15.14 4.36 15.16
N ALA A 680 -14.90 3.13 14.68
CA ALA A 680 -14.22 2.09 15.46
C ALA A 680 -12.79 2.48 15.86
N LEU A 681 -12.04 3.13 14.96
CA LEU A 681 -10.67 3.59 15.24
C LEU A 681 -10.66 4.66 16.34
N LEU A 682 -11.58 5.64 16.28
CA LEU A 682 -11.73 6.70 17.27
C LEU A 682 -12.16 6.16 18.64
N ILE A 683 -13.09 5.19 18.67
CA ILE A 683 -13.49 4.46 19.88
C ILE A 683 -12.30 3.72 20.49
N THR A 684 -11.45 3.11 19.66
CA THR A 684 -10.29 2.36 20.17
C THR A 684 -9.18 3.31 20.65
N LEU A 685 -8.90 4.39 19.91
CA LEU A 685 -7.92 5.42 20.29
C LEU A 685 -8.30 6.14 21.59
N SER A 686 -9.60 6.34 21.85
CA SER A 686 -10.09 6.93 23.09
C SER A 686 -9.92 6.03 24.33
N SER A 687 -9.67 4.73 24.15
CA SER A 687 -9.36 3.82 25.26
C SER A 687 -7.92 3.94 25.79
N VAL A 688 -7.00 4.53 25.00
CA VAL A 688 -5.57 4.64 25.32
C VAL A 688 -5.29 5.38 26.63
N PRO A 689 -5.90 6.55 26.92
CA PRO A 689 -5.66 7.25 28.17
C PRO A 689 -6.25 6.52 29.39
N LEU A 690 -7.30 5.71 29.20
CA LEU A 690 -7.96 4.94 30.26
C LEU A 690 -7.07 3.82 30.79
N LEU A 691 -6.39 3.08 29.89
CA LEU A 691 -5.43 2.05 30.26
C LEU A 691 -4.29 2.62 31.14
N TRP A 692 -3.98 3.91 30.95
CA TRP A 692 -2.78 4.57 31.48
C TRP A 692 -3.08 5.66 32.52
N ARG A 693 -4.33 5.69 32.99
CA ARG A 693 -4.89 6.66 33.94
C ARG A 693 -3.96 6.94 35.12
N ARG A 694 -3.45 5.88 35.77
CA ARG A 694 -2.61 6.01 36.98
C ARG A 694 -1.26 6.69 36.69
N SER A 695 -0.66 6.41 35.54
CA SER A 695 0.64 6.98 35.14
C SER A 695 0.49 8.43 34.67
N LEU A 696 -0.55 8.72 33.88
CA LEU A 696 -0.87 10.07 33.42
C LEU A 696 -1.19 11.01 34.59
N LEU A 697 -2.00 10.55 35.55
CA LEU A 697 -2.32 11.32 36.76
C LEU A 697 -1.11 11.61 37.65
N ARG A 698 -0.10 10.72 37.65
CA ARG A 698 1.17 10.96 38.37
C ARG A 698 2.11 11.90 37.61
N ALA A 699 2.11 11.87 36.28
CA ALA A 699 2.99 12.69 35.46
C ALA A 699 2.52 14.15 35.38
N SER A 700 1.22 14.39 35.20
CA SER A 700 0.64 15.73 35.05
C SER A 700 -0.90 15.67 35.10
N ARG A 701 -1.51 16.24 36.14
CA ARG A 701 -2.97 16.37 36.26
C ARG A 701 -3.63 17.12 35.09
N PRO A 702 -3.11 18.28 34.62
CA PRO A 702 -3.74 18.99 33.50
C PRO A 702 -3.59 18.24 32.16
N LEU A 703 -2.45 17.57 31.93
CA LEU A 703 -2.25 16.75 30.71
C LEU A 703 -3.20 15.55 30.72
N ALA A 704 -3.36 14.89 31.88
CA ALA A 704 -4.30 13.81 32.04
C ALA A 704 -5.73 14.26 31.73
N LEU A 705 -6.16 15.42 32.23
CA LEU A 705 -7.49 15.98 31.96
C LEU A 705 -7.70 16.27 30.47
N ILE A 706 -6.73 16.91 29.80
CA ILE A 706 -6.80 17.21 28.36
C ILE A 706 -6.93 15.91 27.54
N LEU A 707 -6.13 14.88 27.87
CA LEU A 707 -6.18 13.59 27.18
C LEU A 707 -7.49 12.84 27.44
N PHE A 708 -8.07 12.95 28.63
CA PHE A 708 -9.38 12.36 28.94
C PHE A 708 -10.53 13.07 28.23
N VAL A 709 -10.49 14.40 28.14
CA VAL A 709 -11.49 15.17 27.38
C VAL A 709 -11.39 14.87 25.88
N ALA A 710 -10.18 14.82 25.33
CA ALA A 710 -9.95 14.43 23.94
C ALA A 710 -10.43 12.99 23.67
N ALA A 711 -10.14 12.05 24.57
CA ALA A 711 -10.65 10.68 24.48
C ALA A 711 -12.18 10.63 24.51
N PHE A 712 -12.84 11.38 25.41
CA PHE A 712 -14.29 11.43 25.46
C PHE A 712 -14.88 11.98 24.15
N PHE A 713 -14.29 13.03 23.60
CA PHE A 713 -14.72 13.60 22.32
C PHE A 713 -14.55 12.61 21.17
N PHE A 714 -13.39 11.94 21.07
CA PHE A 714 -13.17 10.91 20.06
C PHE A 714 -14.09 9.69 20.22
N LEU A 715 -14.38 9.27 21.45
CA LEU A 715 -15.34 8.21 21.73
C LEU A 715 -16.74 8.60 21.25
N PHE A 716 -17.19 9.81 21.60
CA PHE A 716 -18.50 10.31 21.23
C PHE A 716 -18.64 10.48 19.71
N SER A 717 -17.66 11.11 19.06
CA SER A 717 -17.62 11.22 17.59
C SER A 717 -17.57 9.85 16.92
N GLY A 718 -16.80 8.91 17.46
CA GLY A 718 -16.68 7.58 16.89
C GLY A 718 -17.96 6.74 17.00
N VAL A 719 -18.67 6.84 18.13
CA VAL A 719 -19.98 6.22 18.32
C VAL A 719 -21.02 6.86 17.39
N LEU A 720 -21.01 8.18 17.22
CA LEU A 720 -21.93 8.88 16.32
C LEU A 720 -21.73 8.43 14.86
N LEU A 721 -20.48 8.38 14.40
CA LEU A 721 -20.10 7.92 13.06
C LEU A 721 -20.50 6.45 12.80
N ALA A 722 -20.33 5.58 13.80
CA ALA A 722 -20.73 4.18 13.71
C ALA A 722 -22.25 3.98 13.73
N LEU A 723 -23.00 4.86 14.42
CA LEU A 723 -24.47 4.82 14.44
C LEU A 723 -25.07 5.37 13.15
N THR A 724 -24.48 6.41 12.56
CA THR A 724 -24.95 7.01 11.30
C THR A 724 -24.75 6.10 10.08
N SER A 725 -23.88 5.09 10.17
CA SER A 725 -23.67 4.10 9.10
C SER A 725 -24.52 2.84 9.26
N LEU A 726 -25.16 2.66 10.42
CA LEU A 726 -26.09 1.56 10.72
C LEU A 726 -27.56 1.96 10.47
N LEU A 727 -27.82 3.26 10.35
CA LEU A 727 -29.10 3.87 9.96
C LEU A 727 -29.08 4.20 8.47
#